data_AF-Q72TB6-F1
#
_entry.id   AF-Q72TB6-F1
#
_cell.length_a   1.000
_cell.length_b   1.000
_cell.length_c   1.000
_cell.angle_alpha   90.00
_cell.angle_beta   90.00
_cell.angle_gamma   90.00
#
_symmetry.space_group_name_H-M   'P 1'
#
loop_
_entity.id
_entity.type
_entity.pdbx_description
1 polymer ?
#
loop_
_entity_poly.entity_id
_entity_poly.type
_entity_poly.pdbx_seq_one_letter_code
_entity_poly.pdbx_strand_id
1 'polypeptide(L)'
;METQIYTPKHKVRFITAASLFDGHDASINIMRRILQSSGVEVIHLGHNRSVREIVECAIQEDAQGIAITSYQGGHVEYFKYMIDLLKEKGAGHIKVFGGGGGTILPSEIKELESYGVTRIYSPDDGRELGLQGMINDLIRRSDFIPPITFNGTLHSSLKDKNPLAIAQMITLVENTFEREDLEKSTLNEKLNFPPGTKSVPVLGITGTGGAGKSSLTDELVRRFLIDFPNKTIAILSVDPSKRKTGGALLGDRIRMNSISHDRVYMRSFATREANIALNKNVKRSIEVLKSAGFDLIIVETAGIGQSDSEITEVADVALYVMTPEYGAATQLEKIDMIDYADLIAINKFDKRGALDALRDVKKQFQRSRQLFDQNIDLMPVFGTIASQFNDPGTNLLYGNVIRFLSNKLNLDWSSSYEKEEGASEKIFIIPPDRVRYLAEIREECGRYDQFTKNESDKARKLFQLSGAIEVLKSSGQDISILKLEYSKIENSLSLETKKILSSWEEKLKNYQGENFTYKVRDKEIKVSNTTVSLSNLKIPKVAVPKFKDWGEIVRWSFQENFPGEFPFTSGVFPFKRTGEDPTRMFAGEGGPERTNARFHYVSLGMPAQRLSTAFDSVTLYGEDPGERPDIYGKIGNSGVSIATLDDAKKLYSGFDLCNPTTSVSMTINGPAPMVLAFFMNTAIDQACEKHILASGIEKSVRQRIESIYKEKKFPIPKYNTQIPEGNDGLGLMLLGVTGDEVLEKEVYEKIKQETLKLVRGTVQADILKEDQAQNTCIFSTEFALKMMGDIQEFFIKNQVRNFYSVSISGYHIAEAGANPITQVAFTLANGLTYVEYFLSRGMKIDDFAPNLSFFFSNGIDPEYAVIGRVARRIWAKAMKYKYGANDRSAMLKYHIQTSGRSLHAQEIAFNDIRTTLQALYAIYDNCNSLHTNAYDEAITTPTEESVRRAMAIQLIINRELGLSKNENPSQGSFIIEELTDLVEQAILEEFHKISERGGVLGAMEMMYQRNKIQEESLYYESLKHNGEFPVIGVNTFLSKEGSPTIVPQEVIRSTDEEKQAQISALREFHKRNEKDIENRLRKLKSVSLSNGNIFQELMETSKKVSLGQMTHALYEVGGQYRRSM
;
A
#
# COMPACT_ATOMS: atom_id res chain seq x y z
N MET A 1 -22.30 21.38 22.79
CA MET A 1 -23.61 21.54 22.12
C MET A 1 -23.57 20.67 20.88
N GLU A 2 -24.57 19.82 20.65
CA GLU A 2 -24.63 19.00 19.44
C GLU A 2 -24.88 19.88 18.20
N THR A 3 -24.02 19.79 17.20
CA THR A 3 -24.14 20.54 15.95
C THR A 3 -25.32 20.02 15.13
N GLN A 4 -26.35 20.84 14.91
CA GLN A 4 -27.54 20.47 14.14
C GLN A 4 -27.18 20.15 12.67
N ILE A 5 -27.59 18.99 12.16
CA ILE A 5 -27.32 18.54 10.78
C ILE A 5 -28.13 19.38 9.78
N TYR A 6 -27.49 19.88 8.72
CA TYR A 6 -28.17 20.57 7.63
C TYR A 6 -28.76 19.58 6.63
N THR A 7 -30.04 19.76 6.28
CA THR A 7 -30.72 18.94 5.25
C THR A 7 -30.80 19.74 3.94
N PRO A 8 -30.25 19.24 2.82
CA PRO A 8 -30.32 19.89 1.51
C PRO A 8 -31.76 20.08 1.04
N LYS A 9 -32.03 21.21 0.36
CA LYS A 9 -33.30 21.49 -0.32
C LYS A 9 -33.36 20.86 -1.71
N HIS A 10 -32.21 20.71 -2.36
CA HIS A 10 -32.05 20.12 -3.69
C HIS A 10 -31.35 18.76 -3.61
N LYS A 11 -31.38 17.99 -4.69
CA LYS A 11 -30.59 16.75 -4.83
C LYS A 11 -29.14 17.13 -5.07
N VAL A 12 -28.39 17.29 -3.98
CA VAL A 12 -26.98 17.69 -4.02
C VAL A 12 -26.11 16.47 -4.31
N ARG A 13 -25.25 16.59 -5.33
CA ARG A 13 -24.28 15.59 -5.76
C ARG A 13 -22.86 16.10 -5.52
N PHE A 14 -22.01 15.23 -4.99
CA PHE A 14 -20.60 15.54 -4.72
C PHE A 14 -19.64 14.53 -5.33
N ILE A 15 -18.58 15.02 -5.95
CA ILE A 15 -17.39 14.21 -6.26
C ILE A 15 -16.43 14.27 -5.08
N THR A 16 -15.96 13.11 -4.61
CA THR A 16 -14.97 13.04 -3.53
C THR A 16 -13.76 12.22 -3.96
N ALA A 17 -12.55 12.76 -3.77
CA ALA A 17 -11.30 12.08 -4.12
C ALA A 17 -10.09 12.58 -3.30
N ALA A 18 -9.01 11.80 -3.23
CA ALA A 18 -7.68 12.33 -2.91
C ALA A 18 -6.94 12.73 -4.19
N SER A 19 -6.03 13.72 -4.07
CA SER A 19 -5.28 14.29 -5.20
C SER A 19 -4.38 13.26 -5.93
N LEU A 20 -3.80 13.68 -7.06
CA LEU A 20 -2.90 12.83 -7.85
C LEU A 20 -1.68 12.42 -7.01
N PHE A 21 -1.30 11.14 -7.11
CA PHE A 21 -0.20 10.53 -6.35
C PHE A 21 -0.37 10.65 -4.82
N ASP A 22 -1.60 10.80 -4.35
CA ASP A 22 -1.91 10.88 -2.93
C ASP A 22 -2.69 9.64 -2.48
N GLY A 23 -2.10 8.89 -1.54
CA GLY A 23 -2.70 7.71 -0.92
C GLY A 23 -3.50 8.03 0.35
N HIS A 24 -3.45 9.27 0.85
CA HIS A 24 -4.09 9.66 2.11
C HIS A 24 -5.60 9.84 1.95
N ASP A 25 -6.33 8.74 2.04
CA ASP A 25 -7.79 8.72 1.85
C ASP A 25 -8.58 8.64 3.17
N ALA A 26 -7.91 8.50 4.32
CA ALA A 26 -8.55 8.43 5.63
C ALA A 26 -9.48 9.63 5.86
N SER A 27 -8.98 10.85 5.67
CA SER A 27 -9.74 12.09 5.86
C SER A 27 -10.95 12.16 4.91
N ILE A 28 -10.77 11.91 3.61
CA ILE A 28 -11.88 12.01 2.64
C ILE A 28 -12.94 10.93 2.86
N ASN A 29 -12.55 9.74 3.34
CA ASN A 29 -13.48 8.68 3.72
C ASN A 29 -14.38 9.08 4.90
N ILE A 30 -13.84 9.79 5.90
CA ILE A 30 -14.64 10.33 7.00
C ILE A 30 -15.61 11.38 6.47
N MET A 31 -15.12 12.33 5.67
CA MET A 31 -15.94 13.42 5.10
C MET A 31 -17.09 12.88 4.23
N ARG A 32 -16.84 11.91 3.34
CA ARG A 32 -17.90 11.33 2.49
C ARG A 32 -18.98 10.59 3.28
N ARG A 33 -18.62 9.95 4.40
CA ARG A 33 -19.61 9.25 5.26
C ARG A 33 -20.57 10.26 5.88
N ILE A 34 -20.05 11.40 6.32
CA ILE A 34 -20.85 12.50 6.89
C ILE A 34 -21.69 13.20 5.81
N LEU A 35 -21.16 13.37 4.59
CA LEU A 35 -21.94 13.87 3.44
C LEU A 35 -23.13 12.96 3.13
N GLN A 36 -22.89 11.64 3.01
CA GLN A 36 -23.93 10.66 2.75
C GLN A 36 -24.99 10.63 3.85
N SER A 37 -24.58 10.72 5.13
CA SER A 37 -25.53 10.77 6.24
C SER A 37 -26.34 12.07 6.29
N SER A 38 -25.85 13.13 5.66
CA SER A 38 -26.53 14.43 5.55
C SER A 38 -27.44 14.54 4.31
N GLY A 39 -27.64 13.44 3.56
CA GLY A 39 -28.58 13.40 2.43
C GLY A 39 -27.99 13.69 1.06
N VAL A 40 -26.66 13.69 0.92
CA VAL A 40 -25.96 13.94 -0.35
C VAL A 40 -25.77 12.64 -1.14
N GLU A 41 -25.89 12.71 -2.47
CA GLU A 41 -25.46 11.65 -3.39
C GLU A 41 -23.95 11.80 -3.66
N VAL A 42 -23.13 10.89 -3.13
CA VAL A 42 -21.66 11.01 -3.19
C VAL A 42 -21.09 10.04 -4.22
N ILE A 43 -20.49 10.58 -5.27
CA ILE A 43 -19.69 9.86 -6.24
C ILE A 43 -18.26 9.84 -5.73
N HIS A 44 -17.83 8.69 -5.22
CA HIS A 44 -16.49 8.54 -4.65
C HIS A 44 -15.53 7.96 -5.67
N LEU A 45 -14.40 8.63 -5.92
CA LEU A 45 -13.38 8.17 -6.86
C LEU A 45 -12.18 7.50 -6.18
N GLY A 46 -12.14 7.48 -4.85
CA GLY A 46 -11.01 6.95 -4.09
C GLY A 46 -9.83 7.92 -4.05
N HIS A 47 -8.63 7.36 -4.18
CA HIS A 47 -7.35 8.07 -4.07
C HIS A 47 -6.58 8.10 -5.39
N ASN A 48 -5.47 8.84 -5.46
CA ASN A 48 -4.63 8.97 -6.64
C ASN A 48 -5.43 9.32 -7.91
N ARG A 49 -6.03 10.52 -7.96
CA ARG A 49 -6.80 10.98 -9.12
C ARG A 49 -6.21 12.24 -9.72
N SER A 50 -6.06 12.24 -11.05
CA SER A 50 -5.67 13.44 -11.79
C SER A 50 -6.79 14.47 -11.79
N VAL A 51 -6.42 15.73 -12.01
CA VAL A 51 -7.41 16.81 -12.16
C VAL A 51 -8.35 16.51 -13.33
N ARG A 52 -7.81 15.98 -14.44
CA ARG A 52 -8.58 15.61 -15.62
C ARG A 52 -9.68 14.60 -15.27
N GLU A 53 -9.34 13.50 -14.59
CA GLU A 53 -10.32 12.47 -14.18
C GLU A 53 -11.45 13.04 -13.30
N ILE A 54 -11.10 13.89 -12.32
CA ILE A 54 -12.09 14.48 -11.41
C ILE A 54 -13.00 15.47 -12.14
N VAL A 55 -12.44 16.33 -13.00
CA VAL A 55 -13.21 17.33 -13.74
C VAL A 55 -14.13 16.66 -14.76
N GLU A 56 -13.62 15.68 -15.51
CA GLU A 56 -14.44 14.88 -16.44
C GLU A 56 -15.57 14.17 -15.69
N CYS A 57 -15.29 13.58 -14.53
CA CYS A 57 -16.31 12.98 -13.67
C CYS A 57 -17.35 14.01 -13.21
N ALA A 58 -16.92 15.16 -12.66
CA ALA A 58 -17.81 16.18 -12.15
C ALA A 58 -18.76 16.71 -13.24
N ILE A 59 -18.24 16.86 -14.46
CA ILE A 59 -19.03 17.28 -15.63
C ILE A 59 -20.02 16.20 -16.04
N GLN A 60 -19.59 14.96 -16.19
CA GLN A 60 -20.46 13.85 -16.61
C GLN A 60 -21.59 13.60 -15.60
N GLU A 61 -21.29 13.76 -14.31
CA GLU A 61 -22.22 13.56 -13.19
C GLU A 61 -23.07 14.80 -12.86
N ASP A 62 -22.82 15.94 -13.54
CA ASP A 62 -23.45 17.26 -13.31
C ASP A 62 -23.50 17.65 -11.81
N ALA A 63 -22.36 17.48 -11.13
CA ALA A 63 -22.27 17.65 -9.69
C ALA A 63 -22.23 19.12 -9.27
N GLN A 64 -22.83 19.47 -8.14
CA GLN A 64 -22.74 20.82 -7.58
C GLN A 64 -21.39 21.10 -6.94
N GLY A 65 -20.70 20.07 -6.43
CA GLY A 65 -19.45 20.25 -5.71
C GLY A 65 -18.43 19.13 -5.87
N ILE A 66 -17.17 19.49 -5.67
CA ILE A 66 -16.00 18.59 -5.63
C ILE A 66 -15.31 18.81 -4.28
N ALA A 67 -15.01 17.75 -3.56
CA ALA A 67 -14.23 17.79 -2.32
C ALA A 67 -12.96 16.94 -2.44
N ILE A 68 -11.80 17.58 -2.26
CA ILE A 68 -10.49 16.96 -2.45
C ILE A 68 -9.65 16.98 -1.17
N THR A 69 -8.93 15.90 -0.90
CA THR A 69 -7.81 15.90 0.06
C THR A 69 -6.46 15.92 -0.64
N SER A 70 -5.52 16.74 -0.15
CA SER A 70 -4.17 16.85 -0.72
C SER A 70 -3.12 16.98 0.39
N TYR A 71 -2.37 15.91 0.65
CA TYR A 71 -1.33 15.83 1.69
C TYR A 71 0.11 15.74 1.13
N GLN A 72 0.28 15.52 -0.18
CA GLN A 72 1.58 15.32 -0.84
C GLN A 72 2.24 16.60 -1.38
N GLY A 73 1.70 17.78 -1.03
CA GLY A 73 2.08 19.04 -1.67
C GLY A 73 1.62 19.15 -3.13
N GLY A 74 2.02 20.24 -3.79
CA GLY A 74 1.58 20.60 -5.15
C GLY A 74 0.10 20.99 -5.24
N HIS A 75 -0.54 21.27 -4.10
CA HIS A 75 -1.97 21.60 -4.01
C HIS A 75 -2.30 22.91 -4.73
N VAL A 76 -1.40 23.89 -4.73
CA VAL A 76 -1.65 25.18 -5.38
C VAL A 76 -1.84 24.98 -6.87
N GLU A 77 -0.91 24.30 -7.54
CA GLU A 77 -0.97 23.97 -8.96
C GLU A 77 -2.15 23.05 -9.27
N TYR A 78 -2.40 22.06 -8.41
CA TYR A 78 -3.49 21.11 -8.56
C TYR A 78 -4.87 21.79 -8.56
N PHE A 79 -5.16 22.63 -7.56
CA PHE A 79 -6.45 23.32 -7.46
C PHE A 79 -6.61 24.40 -8.52
N LYS A 80 -5.55 25.16 -8.85
CA LYS A 80 -5.60 26.14 -9.94
C LYS A 80 -5.92 25.48 -11.27
N TYR A 81 -5.24 24.38 -11.60
CA TYR A 81 -5.52 23.61 -12.80
C TYR A 81 -6.95 23.08 -12.85
N MET A 82 -7.50 22.64 -11.71
CA MET A 82 -8.90 22.22 -11.62
C MET A 82 -9.87 23.35 -11.94
N ILE A 83 -9.65 24.53 -11.36
CA ILE A 83 -10.47 25.72 -11.62
C ILE A 83 -10.38 26.14 -13.09
N ASP A 84 -9.19 26.14 -13.67
CA ASP A 84 -8.98 26.50 -15.08
C ASP A 84 -9.67 25.52 -16.02
N LEU A 85 -9.50 24.21 -15.77
CA LEU A 85 -10.11 23.18 -16.60
C LEU A 85 -11.65 23.19 -16.50
N LEU A 86 -12.22 23.45 -15.32
CA LEU A 86 -13.66 23.64 -15.15
C LEU A 86 -14.18 24.85 -15.95
N LYS A 87 -13.45 25.98 -15.92
CA LYS A 87 -13.80 27.18 -16.69
C LYS A 87 -13.69 26.91 -18.20
N GLU A 88 -12.61 26.29 -18.65
CA GLU A 88 -12.37 25.92 -20.05
C GLU A 88 -13.50 25.04 -20.60
N LYS A 89 -13.99 24.08 -19.80
CA LYS A 89 -15.06 23.16 -20.18
C LYS A 89 -16.48 23.71 -19.95
N GLY A 90 -16.63 24.99 -19.57
CA GLY A 90 -17.93 25.63 -19.36
C GLY A 90 -18.67 25.18 -18.08
N ALA A 91 -17.96 24.55 -17.14
CA ALA A 91 -18.48 24.00 -15.89
C ALA A 91 -18.05 24.81 -14.65
N GLY A 92 -17.79 26.12 -14.80
CA GLY A 92 -17.34 26.99 -13.70
C GLY A 92 -18.36 27.22 -12.57
N HIS A 93 -19.57 26.65 -12.67
CA HIS A 93 -20.58 26.70 -11.61
C HIS A 93 -20.30 25.68 -10.49
N ILE A 94 -19.55 24.61 -10.78
CA ILE A 94 -19.21 23.55 -9.83
C ILE A 94 -18.30 24.12 -8.73
N LYS A 95 -18.67 23.92 -7.46
CA LYS A 95 -17.94 24.43 -6.30
C LYS A 95 -16.79 23.48 -5.93
N VAL A 96 -15.60 24.03 -5.71
CA VAL A 96 -14.42 23.24 -5.34
C VAL A 96 -14.07 23.48 -3.88
N PHE A 97 -13.93 22.39 -3.13
CA PHE A 97 -13.56 22.36 -1.71
C PHE A 97 -12.30 21.52 -1.52
N GLY A 98 -11.51 21.86 -0.49
CA GLY A 98 -10.30 21.11 -0.19
C GLY A 98 -9.90 21.09 1.27
N GLY A 99 -8.98 20.17 1.60
CA GLY A 99 -8.28 20.11 2.88
C GLY A 99 -6.98 19.30 2.77
N GLY A 100 -6.00 19.63 3.60
CA GLY A 100 -4.68 18.97 3.58
C GLY A 100 -3.98 18.98 4.94
N GLY A 101 -4.75 19.12 6.03
CA GLY A 101 -4.17 19.30 7.36
C GLY A 101 -3.24 20.52 7.43
N GLY A 102 -2.04 20.34 8.00
CA GLY A 102 -1.01 21.38 8.09
C GLY A 102 -0.24 21.65 6.79
N THR A 103 -0.43 20.83 5.74
CA THR A 103 0.32 20.94 4.48
C THR A 103 -0.06 22.18 3.66
N ILE A 104 -1.31 22.68 3.79
CA ILE A 104 -1.79 23.87 3.08
C ILE A 104 -1.72 25.06 4.02
N LEU A 105 -0.82 26.01 3.74
CA LEU A 105 -0.56 27.15 4.60
C LEU A 105 -1.70 28.19 4.52
N PRO A 106 -1.92 29.01 5.57
CA PRO A 106 -2.95 30.06 5.55
C PRO A 106 -2.83 31.06 4.40
N SER A 107 -1.61 31.36 3.92
CA SER A 107 -1.39 32.20 2.74
C SER A 107 -1.88 31.54 1.46
N GLU A 108 -1.64 30.23 1.31
CA GLU A 108 -2.05 29.44 0.14
C GLU A 108 -3.57 29.21 0.13
N ILE A 109 -4.18 29.05 1.30
CA ILE A 109 -5.64 29.03 1.45
C ILE A 109 -6.23 30.32 0.86
N LYS A 110 -5.72 31.49 1.26
CA LYS A 110 -6.19 32.78 0.75
C LYS A 110 -5.98 32.93 -0.75
N GLU A 111 -4.82 32.48 -1.25
CA GLU A 111 -4.50 32.48 -2.68
C GLU A 111 -5.49 31.63 -3.48
N LEU A 112 -5.72 30.38 -3.06
CA LEU A 112 -6.62 29.44 -3.72
C LEU A 112 -8.07 29.91 -3.68
N GLU A 113 -8.55 30.42 -2.54
CA GLU A 113 -9.89 30.97 -2.41
C GLU A 113 -10.07 32.22 -3.29
N SER A 114 -9.05 33.08 -3.38
CA SER A 114 -9.07 34.25 -4.28
C SER A 114 -9.05 33.86 -5.76
N TYR A 115 -8.43 32.72 -6.10
CA TYR A 115 -8.34 32.22 -7.47
C TYR A 115 -9.67 31.64 -8.00
N GLY A 116 -10.46 31.04 -7.10
CA GLY A 116 -11.77 30.48 -7.42
C GLY A 116 -12.17 29.23 -6.63
N VAL A 117 -11.31 28.72 -5.75
CA VAL A 117 -11.70 27.64 -4.83
C VAL A 117 -12.75 28.19 -3.85
N THR A 118 -13.78 27.40 -3.56
CA THR A 118 -14.92 27.87 -2.75
C THR A 118 -14.59 27.94 -1.26
N ARG A 119 -13.85 26.94 -0.75
CA ARG A 119 -13.34 26.91 0.62
C ARG A 119 -12.22 25.88 0.74
N ILE A 120 -11.12 26.23 1.43
CA ILE A 120 -10.17 25.23 1.95
C ILE A 120 -10.32 25.20 3.47
N TYR A 121 -10.55 24.02 4.05
CA TYR A 121 -10.68 23.84 5.50
C TYR A 121 -9.32 23.55 6.14
N SER A 122 -8.92 24.38 7.10
CA SER A 122 -7.72 24.23 7.92
C SER A 122 -7.98 23.38 9.17
N PRO A 123 -6.93 22.90 9.87
CA PRO A 123 -7.10 22.24 11.18
C PRO A 123 -7.84 23.12 12.21
N ASP A 124 -7.65 24.44 12.14
CA ASP A 124 -8.32 25.40 13.02
C ASP A 124 -9.83 25.47 12.74
N ASP A 125 -10.26 25.43 11.47
CA ASP A 125 -11.68 25.32 11.09
C ASP A 125 -12.30 24.02 11.64
N GLY A 126 -11.55 22.91 11.60
CA GLY A 126 -11.99 21.62 12.12
C GLY A 126 -12.26 21.63 13.63
N ARG A 127 -11.50 22.41 14.40
CA ARG A 127 -11.71 22.63 15.83
C ARG A 127 -12.91 23.55 16.09
N GLU A 128 -13.02 24.65 15.36
CA GLU A 128 -14.07 25.65 15.57
C GLU A 128 -15.46 25.11 15.19
N LEU A 129 -15.57 24.48 14.02
CA LEU A 129 -16.84 24.03 13.46
C LEU A 129 -17.18 22.58 13.85
N GLY A 130 -16.17 21.78 14.17
CA GLY A 130 -16.29 20.31 14.23
C GLY A 130 -16.48 19.69 12.84
N LEU A 131 -16.33 18.36 12.76
CA LEU A 131 -16.48 17.62 11.49
C LEU A 131 -17.85 17.85 10.83
N GLN A 132 -18.95 17.74 11.61
CA GLN A 132 -20.30 17.98 11.08
C GLN A 132 -20.52 19.45 10.67
N GLY A 133 -19.91 20.41 11.36
CA GLY A 133 -20.06 21.83 11.03
C GLY A 133 -19.40 22.19 9.70
N MET A 134 -18.22 21.63 9.42
CA MET A 134 -17.56 21.79 8.11
C MET A 134 -18.44 21.23 6.97
N ILE A 135 -19.00 20.03 7.15
CA ILE A 135 -19.88 19.43 6.15
C ILE A 135 -21.17 20.24 5.96
N ASN A 136 -21.75 20.77 7.03
CA ASN A 136 -22.93 21.65 6.93
C ASN A 136 -22.64 22.91 6.09
N ASP A 137 -21.48 23.56 6.29
CA ASP A 137 -21.07 24.73 5.49
C ASP A 137 -20.87 24.35 4.01
N LEU A 138 -20.15 23.25 3.75
CA LEU A 138 -19.91 22.73 2.41
C LEU A 138 -21.21 22.44 1.65
N ILE A 139 -22.20 21.80 2.30
CA ILE A 139 -23.49 21.49 1.67
C ILE A 139 -24.27 22.78 1.41
N ARG A 140 -24.36 23.72 2.37
CA ARG A 140 -25.09 24.99 2.18
C ARG A 140 -24.59 25.80 0.99
N ARG A 141 -23.27 25.81 0.76
CA ARG A 141 -22.65 26.50 -0.37
C ARG A 141 -22.92 25.85 -1.73
N SER A 142 -23.39 24.60 -1.71
CA SER A 142 -23.58 23.75 -2.89
C SER A 142 -25.05 23.35 -3.11
N ASP A 143 -25.96 23.79 -2.24
CA ASP A 143 -27.40 23.50 -2.34
C ASP A 143 -28.07 24.42 -3.35
N PHE A 144 -27.86 24.15 -4.64
CA PHE A 144 -28.48 24.85 -5.76
C PHE A 144 -28.83 23.89 -6.90
N ILE A 145 -29.69 24.36 -7.82
CA ILE A 145 -29.99 23.65 -9.07
C ILE A 145 -28.90 23.99 -10.08
N PRO A 146 -28.17 23.00 -10.65
CA PRO A 146 -27.16 23.25 -11.68
C PRO A 146 -27.72 24.10 -12.84
N PRO A 147 -27.00 25.15 -13.29
CA PRO A 147 -27.46 26.00 -14.37
C PRO A 147 -27.41 25.28 -15.72
N ILE A 148 -28.42 25.49 -16.57
CA ILE A 148 -28.38 25.05 -17.97
C ILE A 148 -27.49 26.02 -18.76
N THR A 149 -26.32 25.55 -19.22
CA THR A 149 -25.35 26.42 -19.91
C THR A 149 -25.59 26.50 -21.42
N PHE A 150 -26.29 25.54 -22.03
CA PHE A 150 -26.56 25.49 -23.47
C PHE A 150 -27.96 26.02 -23.85
N ASN A 151 -28.27 27.26 -23.48
CA ASN A 151 -29.57 27.91 -23.72
C ASN A 151 -29.94 27.95 -25.23
N GLY A 152 -30.70 26.94 -25.70
CA GLY A 152 -31.20 26.84 -27.07
C GLY A 152 -30.33 26.01 -28.04
N THR A 153 -29.13 25.59 -27.64
CA THR A 153 -28.20 24.76 -28.44
C THR A 153 -27.98 23.36 -27.88
N LEU A 154 -28.69 22.99 -26.81
CA LEU A 154 -28.55 21.69 -26.14
C LEU A 154 -28.69 20.51 -27.12
N HIS A 155 -29.66 20.56 -28.04
CA HIS A 155 -29.86 19.50 -29.04
C HIS A 155 -28.72 19.37 -30.06
N SER A 156 -28.11 20.48 -30.50
CA SER A 156 -26.95 20.42 -31.40
C SER A 156 -25.72 19.89 -30.66
N SER A 157 -25.48 20.36 -29.43
CA SER A 157 -24.37 19.90 -28.60
C SER A 157 -24.47 18.43 -28.18
N LEU A 158 -25.70 17.90 -28.07
CA LEU A 158 -25.94 16.45 -27.86
C LEU A 158 -25.42 15.62 -29.04
N LYS A 159 -25.61 16.07 -30.29
CA LYS A 159 -25.10 15.36 -31.49
C LYS A 159 -23.58 15.34 -31.54
N ASP A 160 -22.94 16.39 -31.04
CA ASP A 160 -21.48 16.48 -30.91
C ASP A 160 -20.93 15.68 -29.72
N LYS A 161 -21.80 14.93 -29.01
CA LYS A 161 -21.48 14.15 -27.80
C LYS A 161 -20.82 15.01 -26.71
N ASN A 162 -21.20 16.28 -26.60
CA ASN A 162 -20.66 17.16 -25.56
C ASN A 162 -21.04 16.62 -24.17
N PRO A 163 -20.08 16.25 -23.29
CA PRO A 163 -20.37 15.61 -22.02
C PRO A 163 -21.23 16.44 -21.08
N LEU A 164 -21.03 17.77 -21.04
CA LEU A 164 -21.80 18.67 -20.19
C LEU A 164 -23.24 18.80 -20.67
N ALA A 165 -23.46 18.87 -21.99
CA ALA A 165 -24.80 18.93 -22.57
C ALA A 165 -25.59 17.64 -22.29
N ILE A 166 -24.95 16.48 -22.41
CA ILE A 166 -25.56 15.18 -22.05
C ILE A 166 -25.90 15.16 -20.57
N ALA A 167 -24.96 15.55 -19.70
CA ALA A 167 -25.14 15.51 -18.25
C ALA A 167 -26.28 16.43 -17.77
N GLN A 168 -26.35 17.66 -18.27
CA GLN A 168 -27.45 18.59 -17.97
C GLN A 168 -28.80 18.08 -18.47
N MET A 169 -28.84 17.45 -19.64
CA MET A 169 -30.08 16.87 -20.17
C MET A 169 -30.58 15.73 -19.28
N ILE A 170 -29.68 14.86 -18.81
CA ILE A 170 -30.02 13.79 -17.87
C ILE A 170 -30.49 14.38 -16.53
N THR A 171 -29.81 15.40 -15.99
CA THR A 171 -30.24 16.08 -14.76
C THR A 171 -31.62 16.74 -14.89
N LEU A 172 -31.93 17.31 -16.05
CA LEU A 172 -33.28 17.83 -16.32
C LEU A 172 -34.31 16.71 -16.29
N VAL A 173 -34.05 15.59 -16.96
CA VAL A 173 -34.92 14.40 -16.92
C VAL A 173 -35.13 13.92 -15.48
N GLU A 174 -34.06 13.82 -14.68
CA GLU A 174 -34.12 13.40 -13.28
C GLU A 174 -34.98 14.32 -12.40
N ASN A 175 -34.92 15.64 -12.61
CA ASN A 175 -35.62 16.62 -11.78
C ASN A 175 -37.05 16.93 -12.25
N THR A 176 -37.37 16.67 -13.53
CA THR A 176 -38.67 17.00 -14.15
C THR A 176 -39.79 16.07 -13.65
N PHE A 177 -39.48 14.80 -13.36
CA PHE A 177 -40.49 13.81 -12.94
C PHE A 177 -40.84 13.81 -11.44
N GLU A 178 -40.14 14.59 -10.59
CA GLU A 178 -40.48 14.74 -9.16
C GLU A 178 -41.47 15.89 -8.89
N ARG A 179 -41.80 16.73 -9.89
CA ARG A 179 -42.75 17.84 -9.75
C ARG A 179 -43.94 17.67 -10.70
N GLU A 180 -45.15 17.49 -10.15
CA GLU A 180 -46.43 17.55 -10.89
C GLU A 180 -46.75 18.94 -11.49
N ASP A 181 -45.89 19.95 -11.33
CA ASP A 181 -46.15 21.35 -11.73
C ASP A 181 -45.64 21.76 -13.13
N LEU A 182 -45.43 20.83 -14.06
CA LEU A 182 -44.87 21.15 -15.40
C LEU A 182 -45.87 21.13 -16.56
N GLU A 183 -47.18 21.10 -16.29
CA GLU A 183 -48.20 21.29 -17.33
C GLU A 183 -48.31 22.73 -17.87
N LYS A 184 -47.48 23.68 -17.40
CA LYS A 184 -47.60 25.12 -17.77
C LYS A 184 -46.40 25.79 -18.45
N SER A 185 -45.37 25.08 -18.91
CA SER A 185 -44.29 25.78 -19.65
C SER A 185 -43.61 24.96 -20.75
N THR A 186 -43.01 25.70 -21.67
CA THR A 186 -42.20 25.40 -22.87
C THR A 186 -41.06 24.35 -22.74
N LEU A 187 -41.05 23.53 -21.69
CA LEU A 187 -40.08 22.46 -21.43
C LEU A 187 -40.44 21.12 -22.10
N ASN A 188 -41.72 20.80 -22.30
CA ASN A 188 -42.12 19.57 -23.02
C ASN A 188 -41.65 19.56 -24.49
N GLU A 189 -41.66 20.72 -25.17
CA GLU A 189 -41.09 20.85 -26.52
C GLU A 189 -39.55 20.73 -26.53
N LYS A 190 -38.87 21.08 -25.42
CA LYS A 190 -37.41 20.93 -25.25
C LYS A 190 -36.98 19.52 -24.83
N LEU A 191 -37.88 18.72 -24.28
CA LEU A 191 -37.64 17.33 -23.88
C LEU A 191 -37.96 16.32 -25.00
N ASN A 192 -38.47 16.77 -26.15
CA ASN A 192 -38.64 15.92 -27.33
C ASN A 192 -37.27 15.64 -27.97
N PHE A 193 -36.80 14.39 -27.81
CA PHE A 193 -35.56 13.96 -28.41
C PHE A 193 -35.75 13.71 -29.90
N PRO A 194 -34.90 14.28 -30.79
CA PRO A 194 -34.91 13.86 -32.18
C PRO A 194 -34.60 12.36 -32.24
N PRO A 195 -35.36 11.55 -33.01
CA PRO A 195 -35.11 10.11 -33.09
C PRO A 195 -33.66 9.87 -33.54
N GLY A 196 -32.97 8.99 -32.83
CA GLY A 196 -31.60 8.60 -33.15
C GLY A 196 -31.49 8.14 -34.60
N THR A 197 -30.43 8.53 -35.29
CA THR A 197 -30.22 8.20 -36.71
C THR A 197 -29.73 6.76 -36.95
N LYS A 198 -29.41 6.03 -35.87
CA LYS A 198 -28.91 4.65 -35.88
C LYS A 198 -29.58 3.84 -34.78
N SER A 199 -29.73 2.53 -35.00
CA SER A 199 -30.07 1.58 -33.94
C SER A 199 -28.87 1.42 -33.00
N VAL A 200 -29.01 1.83 -31.74
CA VAL A 200 -27.93 1.78 -30.75
C VAL A 200 -28.21 0.63 -29.76
N PRO A 201 -27.35 -0.40 -29.71
CA PRO A 201 -27.48 -1.51 -28.77
C PRO A 201 -27.43 -1.06 -27.30
N VAL A 202 -28.28 -1.68 -26.48
CA VAL A 202 -28.26 -1.57 -25.02
C VAL A 202 -27.93 -2.92 -24.39
N LEU A 203 -26.78 -3.01 -23.71
CA LEU A 203 -26.39 -4.14 -22.89
C LEU A 203 -26.82 -3.87 -21.44
N GLY A 204 -27.72 -4.69 -20.91
CA GLY A 204 -28.11 -4.66 -19.51
C GLY A 204 -27.29 -5.63 -18.68
N ILE A 205 -26.62 -5.15 -17.63
CA ILE A 205 -25.84 -5.94 -16.69
C ILE A 205 -26.54 -5.90 -15.34
N THR A 206 -26.99 -7.04 -14.86
CA THR A 206 -27.62 -7.17 -13.55
C THR A 206 -27.03 -8.35 -12.79
N GLY A 207 -27.36 -8.50 -11.51
CA GLY A 207 -26.73 -9.50 -10.65
C GLY A 207 -26.80 -9.19 -9.17
N THR A 208 -26.44 -10.18 -8.37
CA THR A 208 -26.46 -10.06 -6.90
C THR A 208 -25.46 -8.99 -6.42
N GLY A 209 -25.75 -8.39 -5.26
CA GLY A 209 -24.85 -7.43 -4.62
C GLY A 209 -23.47 -8.04 -4.38
N GLY A 210 -22.41 -7.33 -4.78
CA GLY A 210 -21.04 -7.79 -4.58
C GLY A 210 -20.56 -8.91 -5.53
N ALA A 211 -21.34 -9.31 -6.54
CA ALA A 211 -20.91 -10.29 -7.55
C ALA A 211 -19.76 -9.79 -8.45
N GLY A 212 -19.47 -8.49 -8.44
CA GLY A 212 -18.42 -7.86 -9.24
C GLY A 212 -18.90 -7.34 -10.60
N LYS A 213 -20.16 -6.90 -10.68
CA LYS A 213 -20.77 -6.28 -11.88
C LYS A 213 -19.92 -5.13 -12.43
N SER A 214 -19.66 -4.09 -11.63
CA SER A 214 -18.88 -2.92 -12.05
C SER A 214 -17.46 -3.27 -12.48
N SER A 215 -16.81 -4.24 -11.82
CA SER A 215 -15.49 -4.74 -12.24
C SER A 215 -15.54 -5.49 -13.58
N LEU A 216 -16.57 -6.31 -13.79
CA LEU A 216 -16.76 -7.00 -15.06
C LEU A 216 -17.11 -6.01 -16.18
N THR A 217 -17.97 -5.02 -15.91
CA THR A 217 -18.29 -3.92 -16.83
C THR A 217 -17.01 -3.20 -17.28
N ASP A 218 -16.12 -2.82 -16.36
CA ASP A 218 -14.83 -2.20 -16.68
C ASP A 218 -13.98 -3.09 -17.59
N GLU A 219 -13.88 -4.38 -17.30
CA GLU A 219 -13.15 -5.33 -18.14
C GLU A 219 -13.77 -5.43 -19.55
N LEU A 220 -15.10 -5.44 -19.68
CA LEU A 220 -15.79 -5.45 -20.98
C LEU A 220 -15.55 -4.16 -21.77
N VAL A 221 -15.62 -3.00 -21.10
CA VAL A 221 -15.32 -1.68 -21.69
C VAL A 221 -13.88 -1.67 -22.21
N ARG A 222 -12.93 -2.21 -21.43
CA ARG A 222 -11.53 -2.32 -21.85
C ARG A 222 -11.38 -3.10 -23.16
N ARG A 223 -11.98 -4.30 -23.27
CA ARG A 223 -11.90 -5.10 -24.52
C ARG A 223 -12.61 -4.37 -25.67
N PHE A 224 -13.74 -3.72 -25.41
CA PHE A 224 -14.45 -2.94 -26.42
C PHE A 224 -13.60 -1.82 -27.02
N LEU A 225 -12.90 -1.07 -26.18
CA LEU A 225 -12.02 0.01 -26.62
C LEU A 225 -10.83 -0.49 -27.46
N ILE A 226 -10.38 -1.73 -27.22
CA ILE A 226 -9.31 -2.41 -27.98
C ILE A 226 -9.83 -2.91 -29.34
N ASP A 227 -10.92 -3.66 -29.36
CA ASP A 227 -11.49 -4.24 -30.59
C ASP A 227 -12.02 -3.17 -31.55
N PHE A 228 -12.59 -2.09 -31.01
CA PHE A 228 -13.26 -1.06 -31.79
C PHE A 228 -12.61 0.30 -31.56
N PRO A 229 -11.52 0.64 -32.28
CA PRO A 229 -10.73 1.86 -32.03
C PRO A 229 -11.49 3.17 -32.25
N ASN A 230 -12.57 3.15 -33.04
CA ASN A 230 -13.34 4.34 -33.43
C ASN A 230 -14.75 4.41 -32.81
N LYS A 231 -15.19 3.38 -32.07
CA LYS A 231 -16.54 3.34 -31.48
C LYS A 231 -16.57 4.01 -30.11
N THR A 232 -17.74 4.53 -29.77
CA THR A 232 -18.04 5.24 -28.52
C THR A 232 -19.02 4.46 -27.65
N ILE A 233 -18.85 4.55 -26.33
CA ILE A 233 -19.64 3.80 -25.35
C ILE A 233 -20.15 4.70 -24.23
N ALA A 234 -21.40 4.49 -23.81
CA ALA A 234 -22.00 5.17 -22.68
C ALA A 234 -22.40 4.17 -21.59
N ILE A 235 -22.25 4.53 -20.32
CA ILE A 235 -22.49 3.67 -19.16
C ILE A 235 -23.44 4.38 -18.21
N LEU A 236 -24.55 3.73 -17.86
CA LEU A 236 -25.47 4.15 -16.81
C LEU A 236 -25.40 3.14 -15.67
N SER A 237 -24.87 3.52 -14.52
CA SER A 237 -24.77 2.64 -13.35
C SER A 237 -25.72 3.09 -12.25
N VAL A 238 -26.32 2.15 -11.53
CA VAL A 238 -27.33 2.43 -10.50
C VAL A 238 -26.91 1.83 -9.17
N ASP A 239 -26.85 2.65 -8.12
CA ASP A 239 -26.52 2.25 -6.75
C ASP A 239 -27.68 2.54 -5.76
N PRO A 240 -27.81 1.77 -4.67
CA PRO A 240 -28.92 1.93 -3.74
C PRO A 240 -28.81 3.19 -2.86
N SER A 241 -29.94 3.87 -2.63
CA SER A 241 -30.05 5.01 -1.71
C SER A 241 -30.29 4.57 -0.25
N LYS A 242 -29.76 5.32 0.73
CA LYS A 242 -30.06 5.11 2.16
C LYS A 242 -31.44 5.67 2.51
N ARG A 243 -32.37 4.79 2.88
CA ARG A 243 -33.75 5.15 3.26
C ARG A 243 -33.86 6.23 4.35
N LYS A 244 -32.99 6.19 5.38
CA LYS A 244 -33.09 7.08 6.54
C LYS A 244 -32.66 8.52 6.24
N THR A 245 -31.69 8.70 5.35
CA THR A 245 -31.05 10.01 5.12
C THR A 245 -31.34 10.57 3.73
N GLY A 246 -31.78 9.75 2.78
CA GLY A 246 -31.98 10.13 1.39
C GLY A 246 -30.69 10.20 0.57
N GLY A 247 -29.51 10.15 1.21
CA GLY A 247 -28.21 10.17 0.55
C GLY A 247 -27.84 8.80 -0.03
N ALA A 248 -26.87 8.80 -0.95
CA ALA A 248 -26.39 7.58 -1.62
C ALA A 248 -24.86 7.60 -1.72
N LEU A 249 -24.25 6.42 -1.74
CA LEU A 249 -22.85 6.25 -2.10
C LEU A 249 -22.83 5.59 -3.47
N LEU A 250 -22.51 6.38 -4.50
CA LEU A 250 -22.45 5.94 -5.88
C LEU A 250 -21.03 5.43 -6.12
N GLY A 251 -20.87 4.12 -5.94
CA GLY A 251 -19.61 3.40 -5.83
C GLY A 251 -19.26 2.49 -7.00
N ASP A 252 -20.03 2.49 -8.08
CA ASP A 252 -19.62 1.78 -9.28
C ASP A 252 -18.41 2.42 -9.97
N ARG A 253 -18.38 3.76 -10.04
CA ARG A 253 -17.34 4.51 -10.76
C ARG A 253 -15.92 4.30 -10.20
N ILE A 254 -15.75 4.05 -8.91
CA ILE A 254 -14.40 3.80 -8.33
C ILE A 254 -13.75 2.52 -8.89
N ARG A 255 -14.55 1.55 -9.34
CA ARG A 255 -14.07 0.26 -9.87
C ARG A 255 -13.64 0.33 -11.33
N MET A 256 -13.98 1.42 -12.02
CA MET A 256 -13.81 1.58 -13.45
C MET A 256 -12.46 2.25 -13.77
N ASN A 257 -11.47 1.48 -14.22
CA ASN A 257 -10.16 2.01 -14.61
C ASN A 257 -10.13 2.47 -16.08
N SER A 258 -10.95 1.87 -16.94
CA SER A 258 -10.88 2.04 -18.40
C SER A 258 -11.76 3.19 -18.93
N ILE A 259 -12.44 3.92 -18.04
CA ILE A 259 -13.45 4.92 -18.41
C ILE A 259 -12.89 6.34 -18.55
N SER A 260 -11.66 6.62 -18.10
CA SER A 260 -10.99 7.90 -18.37
C SER A 260 -10.47 7.91 -19.81
N HIS A 261 -11.40 8.01 -20.75
CA HIS A 261 -11.14 8.02 -22.17
C HIS A 261 -12.20 8.88 -22.87
N ASP A 262 -11.78 9.70 -23.83
CA ASP A 262 -12.66 10.58 -24.61
C ASP A 262 -13.81 9.87 -25.37
N ARG A 263 -13.78 8.54 -25.47
CA ARG A 263 -14.79 7.72 -26.15
C ARG A 263 -15.81 7.11 -25.17
N VAL A 264 -15.65 7.36 -23.88
CA VAL A 264 -16.47 6.78 -22.81
C VAL A 264 -17.21 7.88 -22.06
N TYR A 265 -18.52 7.73 -21.93
CA TYR A 265 -19.35 8.56 -21.06
C TYR A 265 -19.94 7.69 -19.94
N MET A 266 -19.93 8.16 -18.69
CA MET A 266 -20.56 7.43 -17.59
C MET A 266 -21.43 8.37 -16.75
N ARG A 267 -22.57 7.89 -16.27
CA ARG A 267 -23.45 8.61 -15.34
C ARG A 267 -23.95 7.65 -14.26
N SER A 268 -23.88 8.08 -13.01
CA SER A 268 -24.23 7.27 -11.84
C SER A 268 -25.58 7.71 -11.26
N PHE A 269 -26.51 6.79 -11.07
CA PHE A 269 -27.84 7.05 -10.52
C PHE A 269 -27.97 6.45 -9.12
N ALA A 270 -28.72 7.14 -8.26
CA ALA A 270 -29.24 6.55 -7.04
C ALA A 270 -30.62 5.92 -7.32
N THR A 271 -30.98 4.82 -6.66
CA THR A 271 -32.32 4.21 -6.84
C THR A 271 -33.45 5.16 -6.46
N ARG A 272 -33.24 6.05 -5.46
CA ARG A 272 -34.20 7.03 -4.88
C ARG A 272 -35.52 6.46 -4.33
N GLU A 273 -35.84 5.22 -4.64
CA GLU A 273 -36.97 4.44 -4.12
C GLU A 273 -36.46 3.14 -3.45
N ALA A 274 -37.31 2.56 -2.59
CA ALA A 274 -37.00 1.31 -1.90
C ALA A 274 -37.45 0.10 -2.75
N ASN A 275 -36.65 -0.97 -2.74
CA ASN A 275 -36.94 -2.25 -3.40
C ASN A 275 -37.07 -2.18 -4.93
N ILE A 276 -36.34 -1.28 -5.57
CA ILE A 276 -36.25 -1.16 -7.04
C ILE A 276 -34.78 -1.23 -7.43
N ALA A 277 -34.48 -1.96 -8.50
CA ALA A 277 -33.11 -2.18 -8.99
C ALA A 277 -32.68 -1.10 -10.00
N LEU A 278 -33.65 -0.48 -10.68
CA LEU A 278 -33.43 0.51 -11.73
C LEU A 278 -34.21 1.82 -11.46
N ASN A 279 -33.55 2.97 -11.56
CA ASN A 279 -34.23 4.25 -11.43
C ASN A 279 -35.16 4.48 -12.64
N LYS A 280 -36.41 4.95 -12.41
CA LYS A 280 -37.41 5.21 -13.47
C LYS A 280 -36.90 6.15 -14.58
N ASN A 281 -35.96 7.02 -14.26
CA ASN A 281 -35.35 7.98 -15.20
C ASN A 281 -34.28 7.36 -16.10
N VAL A 282 -33.80 6.13 -15.83
CA VAL A 282 -32.79 5.45 -16.65
C VAL A 282 -33.31 5.24 -18.07
N LYS A 283 -34.57 4.81 -18.23
CA LYS A 283 -35.18 4.60 -19.56
C LYS A 283 -35.14 5.85 -20.44
N ARG A 284 -35.49 7.01 -19.87
CA ARG A 284 -35.44 8.30 -20.58
C ARG A 284 -34.00 8.77 -20.80
N SER A 285 -33.07 8.45 -19.90
CA SER A 285 -31.64 8.75 -20.06
C SER A 285 -30.99 7.91 -21.17
N ILE A 286 -31.43 6.67 -21.38
CA ILE A 286 -31.02 5.85 -22.54
C ILE A 286 -31.41 6.58 -23.84
N GLU A 287 -32.61 7.15 -23.92
CA GLU A 287 -33.04 7.90 -25.12
C GLU A 287 -32.18 9.15 -25.38
N VAL A 288 -31.72 9.85 -24.34
CA VAL A 288 -30.74 10.94 -24.46
C VAL A 288 -29.46 10.43 -25.12
N LEU A 289 -28.93 9.31 -24.64
CA LEU A 289 -27.68 8.72 -25.14
C LEU A 289 -27.83 8.17 -26.57
N LYS A 290 -28.97 7.55 -26.88
CA LYS A 290 -29.30 7.12 -28.27
C LYS A 290 -29.33 8.33 -29.21
N SER A 291 -29.87 9.46 -28.75
CA SER A 291 -29.93 10.70 -29.52
C SER A 291 -28.56 11.38 -29.70
N ALA A 292 -27.66 11.22 -28.73
CA ALA A 292 -26.25 11.63 -28.86
C ALA A 292 -25.44 10.73 -29.83
N GLY A 293 -26.00 9.58 -30.20
CA GLY A 293 -25.45 8.68 -31.21
C GLY A 293 -24.20 7.93 -30.74
N PHE A 294 -24.19 7.45 -29.49
CA PHE A 294 -23.22 6.46 -29.01
C PHE A 294 -23.37 5.14 -29.77
N ASP A 295 -22.29 4.34 -29.86
CA ASP A 295 -22.34 3.05 -30.56
C ASP A 295 -22.80 1.89 -29.65
N LEU A 296 -22.58 1.99 -28.34
CA LEU A 296 -23.04 1.02 -27.33
C LEU A 296 -23.45 1.76 -26.05
N ILE A 297 -24.56 1.32 -25.44
CA ILE A 297 -24.98 1.75 -24.11
C ILE A 297 -24.94 0.54 -23.17
N ILE A 298 -24.26 0.67 -22.03
CA ILE A 298 -24.29 -0.31 -20.94
C ILE A 298 -25.13 0.25 -19.81
N VAL A 299 -26.01 -0.58 -19.26
CA VAL A 299 -26.82 -0.24 -18.07
C VAL A 299 -26.53 -1.25 -16.97
N GLU A 300 -25.95 -0.79 -15.86
CA GLU A 300 -25.69 -1.61 -14.69
C GLU A 300 -26.72 -1.31 -13.59
N THR A 301 -27.37 -2.35 -13.07
CA THR A 301 -28.36 -2.20 -11.98
C THR A 301 -27.72 -2.17 -10.60
N ALA A 302 -28.49 -1.74 -9.59
CA ALA A 302 -28.15 -2.03 -8.21
C ALA A 302 -28.14 -3.56 -7.96
N GLY A 303 -27.58 -3.99 -6.82
CA GLY A 303 -27.61 -5.41 -6.45
C GLY A 303 -29.05 -5.92 -6.33
N ILE A 304 -29.40 -6.95 -7.10
CA ILE A 304 -30.75 -7.49 -7.15
C ILE A 304 -30.95 -8.72 -6.24
N GLY A 305 -32.21 -8.94 -5.86
CA GLY A 305 -32.69 -10.18 -5.26
C GLY A 305 -32.92 -11.29 -6.29
N GLN A 306 -33.64 -12.33 -5.88
CA GLN A 306 -33.91 -13.49 -6.75
C GLN A 306 -35.03 -13.23 -7.79
N SER A 307 -35.91 -12.26 -7.55
CA SER A 307 -37.14 -12.02 -8.33
C SER A 307 -37.16 -10.71 -9.14
N ASP A 308 -36.02 -10.02 -9.28
CA ASP A 308 -35.96 -8.75 -10.00
C ASP A 308 -35.53 -8.96 -11.45
N SER A 309 -36.32 -8.47 -12.42
CA SER A 309 -36.04 -8.60 -13.86
C SER A 309 -36.13 -7.28 -14.65
N GLU A 310 -36.22 -6.13 -13.96
CA GLU A 310 -36.47 -4.80 -14.55
C GLU A 310 -35.50 -4.42 -15.67
N ILE A 311 -34.26 -4.92 -15.63
CA ILE A 311 -33.24 -4.64 -16.66
C ILE A 311 -33.67 -5.12 -18.06
N THR A 312 -34.51 -6.16 -18.13
CA THR A 312 -34.97 -6.76 -19.39
C THR A 312 -35.92 -5.85 -20.16
N GLU A 313 -36.53 -4.87 -19.50
CA GLU A 313 -37.42 -3.90 -20.14
C GLU A 313 -36.69 -2.80 -20.92
N VAL A 314 -35.39 -2.62 -20.64
CA VAL A 314 -34.56 -1.55 -21.22
C VAL A 314 -33.37 -2.06 -22.04
N ALA A 315 -32.97 -3.32 -21.83
CA ALA A 315 -31.82 -3.93 -22.49
C ALA A 315 -32.22 -4.72 -23.75
N ASP A 316 -31.43 -4.58 -24.81
CA ASP A 316 -31.52 -5.44 -25.98
C ASP A 316 -30.89 -6.81 -25.69
N VAL A 317 -29.80 -6.84 -24.93
CA VAL A 317 -29.14 -8.07 -24.43
C VAL A 317 -28.94 -7.96 -22.92
N ALA A 318 -29.35 -8.98 -22.17
CA ALA A 318 -29.21 -9.04 -20.71
C ALA A 318 -28.12 -10.03 -20.27
N LEU A 319 -27.20 -9.56 -19.43
CA LEU A 319 -26.14 -10.31 -18.77
C LEU A 319 -26.42 -10.42 -17.27
N TYR A 320 -26.61 -11.64 -16.77
CA TYR A 320 -26.74 -11.89 -15.34
C TYR A 320 -25.38 -12.28 -14.73
N VAL A 321 -24.95 -11.56 -13.70
CA VAL A 321 -23.69 -11.78 -13.00
C VAL A 321 -23.96 -12.34 -11.61
N MET A 322 -23.37 -13.48 -11.30
CA MET A 322 -23.48 -14.16 -10.00
C MET A 322 -22.13 -14.66 -9.50
N THR A 323 -22.08 -15.15 -8.27
CA THR A 323 -20.89 -15.82 -7.70
C THR A 323 -21.13 -17.34 -7.61
N PRO A 324 -20.09 -18.15 -7.37
CA PRO A 324 -20.26 -19.58 -7.05
C PRO A 324 -21.07 -19.85 -5.76
N GLU A 325 -21.30 -18.83 -4.93
CA GLU A 325 -21.97 -18.95 -3.64
C GLU A 325 -23.46 -18.59 -3.75
N TYR A 326 -24.29 -19.54 -4.21
CA TYR A 326 -25.75 -19.37 -4.35
C TYR A 326 -26.57 -20.30 -3.44
N GLY A 327 -25.91 -21.04 -2.53
CA GLY A 327 -26.55 -22.03 -1.68
C GLY A 327 -26.71 -23.39 -2.36
N ALA A 328 -27.86 -24.04 -2.17
CA ALA A 328 -28.16 -25.32 -2.82
C ALA A 328 -28.57 -25.13 -4.29
N ALA A 329 -28.34 -26.12 -5.15
CA ALA A 329 -28.73 -26.08 -6.57
C ALA A 329 -30.22 -25.77 -6.81
N THR A 330 -31.11 -26.16 -5.88
CA THR A 330 -32.55 -25.83 -5.94
C THR A 330 -32.87 -24.34 -5.80
N GLN A 331 -31.92 -23.52 -5.33
CA GLN A 331 -32.10 -22.06 -5.30
C GLN A 331 -32.04 -21.46 -6.70
N LEU A 332 -31.35 -22.09 -7.65
CA LEU A 332 -31.26 -21.62 -9.03
C LEU A 332 -32.63 -21.62 -9.72
N GLU A 333 -33.54 -22.50 -9.30
CA GLU A 333 -34.93 -22.55 -9.78
C GLU A 333 -35.78 -21.33 -9.38
N LYS A 334 -35.28 -20.50 -8.44
CA LYS A 334 -35.98 -19.32 -7.94
C LYS A 334 -35.41 -18.00 -8.48
N ILE A 335 -34.35 -18.07 -9.28
CA ILE A 335 -33.68 -16.88 -9.80
C ILE A 335 -34.27 -16.57 -11.17
N ASP A 336 -35.17 -15.60 -11.23
CA ASP A 336 -35.89 -15.21 -12.45
C ASP A 336 -34.92 -14.82 -13.57
N MET A 337 -33.81 -14.16 -13.24
CA MET A 337 -32.82 -13.76 -14.24
C MET A 337 -32.15 -14.94 -14.96
N ILE A 338 -32.17 -16.18 -14.41
CA ILE A 338 -31.69 -17.35 -15.17
C ILE A 338 -32.61 -17.64 -16.36
N ASP A 339 -33.89 -17.32 -16.26
CA ASP A 339 -34.89 -17.54 -17.31
C ASP A 339 -34.85 -16.42 -18.35
N TYR A 340 -34.56 -15.19 -17.95
CA TYR A 340 -34.58 -14.02 -18.83
C TYR A 340 -33.22 -13.60 -19.42
N ALA A 341 -32.09 -13.92 -18.79
CA ALA A 341 -30.78 -13.48 -19.28
C ALA A 341 -30.42 -14.14 -20.62
N ASP A 342 -29.79 -13.38 -21.53
CA ASP A 342 -29.22 -13.96 -22.74
C ASP A 342 -27.89 -14.66 -22.43
N LEU A 343 -27.10 -14.11 -21.49
CA LEU A 343 -25.83 -14.65 -21.01
C LEU A 343 -25.75 -14.64 -19.48
N ILE A 344 -25.03 -15.59 -18.91
CA ILE A 344 -24.73 -15.63 -17.48
C ILE A 344 -23.22 -15.64 -17.25
N ALA A 345 -22.74 -14.77 -16.38
CA ALA A 345 -21.36 -14.76 -15.88
C ALA A 345 -21.33 -15.21 -14.42
N ILE A 346 -20.69 -16.34 -14.14
CA ILE A 346 -20.34 -16.77 -12.80
C ILE A 346 -18.98 -16.14 -12.49
N ASN A 347 -19.01 -14.93 -11.98
CA ASN A 347 -17.82 -14.17 -11.64
C ASN A 347 -17.24 -14.60 -10.28
N LYS A 348 -15.99 -14.21 -9.99
CA LYS A 348 -15.23 -14.76 -8.86
C LYS A 348 -15.08 -16.28 -8.97
N PHE A 349 -14.79 -16.72 -10.20
CA PHE A 349 -14.66 -18.14 -10.54
C PHE A 349 -13.45 -18.82 -9.85
N ASP A 350 -12.62 -18.03 -9.18
CA ASP A 350 -11.57 -18.48 -8.27
C ASP A 350 -12.07 -19.02 -6.93
N LYS A 351 -13.35 -18.80 -6.59
CA LYS A 351 -13.95 -19.27 -5.35
C LYS A 351 -14.20 -20.78 -5.37
N ARG A 352 -14.22 -21.37 -4.19
CA ARG A 352 -14.48 -22.81 -4.01
C ARG A 352 -15.86 -23.17 -4.56
N GLY A 353 -15.94 -24.28 -5.29
CA GLY A 353 -17.19 -24.77 -5.88
C GLY A 353 -17.56 -24.12 -7.22
N ALA A 354 -16.70 -23.26 -7.80
CA ALA A 354 -16.96 -22.61 -9.08
C ALA A 354 -17.24 -23.58 -10.25
N LEU A 355 -16.56 -24.72 -10.31
CA LEU A 355 -16.82 -25.73 -11.35
C LEU A 355 -18.19 -26.41 -11.20
N ASP A 356 -18.58 -26.71 -9.96
CA ASP A 356 -19.93 -27.23 -9.67
C ASP A 356 -20.99 -26.16 -9.97
N ALA A 357 -20.73 -24.91 -9.61
CA ALA A 357 -21.55 -23.76 -9.94
C ALA A 357 -21.79 -23.64 -11.45
N LEU A 358 -20.73 -23.72 -12.25
CA LEU A 358 -20.81 -23.67 -13.70
C LEU A 358 -21.71 -24.78 -14.25
N ARG A 359 -21.51 -26.01 -13.79
CA ARG A 359 -22.32 -27.15 -14.19
C ARG A 359 -23.79 -26.96 -13.83
N ASP A 360 -24.07 -26.57 -12.59
CA ASP A 360 -25.43 -26.49 -12.07
C ASP A 360 -26.21 -25.34 -12.73
N VAL A 361 -25.58 -24.19 -12.94
CA VAL A 361 -26.17 -23.05 -13.65
C VAL A 361 -26.37 -23.37 -15.13
N LYS A 362 -25.43 -24.05 -15.81
CA LYS A 362 -25.63 -24.53 -17.19
C LYS A 362 -26.83 -25.47 -17.29
N LYS A 363 -26.97 -26.41 -16.35
CA LYS A 363 -28.14 -27.33 -16.30
C LYS A 363 -29.43 -26.55 -16.11
N GLN A 364 -29.43 -25.56 -15.21
CA GLN A 364 -30.64 -24.78 -14.97
C GLN A 364 -31.01 -23.90 -16.16
N PHE A 365 -30.03 -23.24 -16.80
CA PHE A 365 -30.23 -22.47 -18.01
C PHE A 365 -30.83 -23.32 -19.15
N GLN A 366 -30.31 -24.54 -19.33
CA GLN A 366 -30.81 -25.50 -20.31
C GLN A 366 -32.26 -25.90 -20.01
N ARG A 367 -32.56 -26.20 -18.73
CA ARG A 367 -33.90 -26.64 -18.28
C ARG A 367 -34.95 -25.54 -18.45
N SER A 368 -34.64 -24.31 -18.06
CA SER A 368 -35.63 -23.22 -18.14
C SER A 368 -36.02 -22.86 -19.57
N ARG A 369 -35.14 -23.15 -20.54
CA ARG A 369 -35.39 -22.96 -21.98
C ARG A 369 -35.74 -24.25 -22.74
N GLN A 370 -35.90 -25.37 -22.04
CA GLN A 370 -36.21 -26.68 -22.63
C GLN A 370 -35.23 -27.14 -23.73
N LEU A 371 -33.95 -26.74 -23.63
CA LEU A 371 -32.91 -27.02 -24.64
C LEU A 371 -32.25 -28.40 -24.45
N PHE A 372 -33.03 -29.43 -24.18
CA PHE A 372 -32.53 -30.77 -23.82
C PHE A 372 -31.76 -31.48 -24.96
N ASP A 373 -32.03 -31.11 -26.21
CA ASP A 373 -31.37 -31.66 -27.40
C ASP A 373 -30.01 -30.99 -27.72
N GLN A 374 -29.67 -29.89 -27.03
CA GLN A 374 -28.40 -29.20 -27.19
C GLN A 374 -27.35 -29.69 -26.18
N ASN A 375 -26.08 -29.68 -26.57
CA ASN A 375 -25.00 -29.97 -25.64
C ASN A 375 -24.94 -28.88 -24.56
N ILE A 376 -24.91 -29.30 -23.29
CA ILE A 376 -24.83 -28.41 -22.13
C ILE A 376 -23.61 -27.50 -22.16
N ASP A 377 -22.51 -27.93 -22.77
CA ASP A 377 -21.28 -27.14 -22.86
C ASP A 377 -21.43 -25.87 -23.70
N LEU A 378 -22.43 -25.84 -24.60
CA LEU A 378 -22.75 -24.72 -25.47
C LEU A 378 -23.66 -23.67 -24.81
N MET A 379 -24.20 -23.94 -23.61
CA MET A 379 -25.04 -22.97 -22.90
C MET A 379 -24.21 -21.71 -22.60
N PRO A 380 -24.77 -20.49 -22.80
CA PRO A 380 -24.07 -19.21 -22.68
C PRO A 380 -23.84 -18.81 -21.20
N VAL A 381 -23.17 -19.69 -20.45
CA VAL A 381 -22.80 -19.54 -19.06
C VAL A 381 -21.28 -19.63 -18.96
N PHE A 382 -20.65 -18.57 -18.47
CA PHE A 382 -19.20 -18.38 -18.48
C PHE A 382 -18.70 -18.23 -17.04
N GLY A 383 -17.60 -18.91 -16.71
CA GLY A 383 -16.84 -18.62 -15.49
C GLY A 383 -15.90 -17.45 -15.75
N THR A 384 -15.93 -16.40 -14.94
CA THR A 384 -15.08 -15.22 -15.11
C THR A 384 -14.36 -14.83 -13.83
N ILE A 385 -13.18 -14.25 -13.96
CA ILE A 385 -12.42 -13.68 -12.85
C ILE A 385 -12.07 -12.24 -13.22
N ALA A 386 -13.01 -11.30 -13.04
CA ALA A 386 -12.80 -9.91 -13.42
C ALA A 386 -11.63 -9.22 -12.67
N SER A 387 -11.22 -9.76 -11.51
CA SER A 387 -10.03 -9.29 -10.76
C SER A 387 -8.71 -9.75 -11.37
N GLN A 388 -8.72 -10.78 -12.21
CA GLN A 388 -7.54 -11.29 -12.89
C GLN A 388 -7.37 -10.56 -14.21
N PHE A 389 -6.20 -9.95 -14.39
CA PHE A 389 -5.89 -9.26 -15.62
C PHE A 389 -5.86 -10.22 -16.80
N ASN A 390 -6.50 -9.83 -17.91
CA ASN A 390 -6.61 -10.62 -19.14
C ASN A 390 -7.12 -12.06 -18.90
N ASP A 391 -8.09 -12.21 -17.99
CA ASP A 391 -8.75 -13.48 -17.70
C ASP A 391 -9.38 -14.10 -18.97
N PRO A 392 -9.01 -15.35 -19.34
CA PRO A 392 -9.55 -16.03 -20.53
C PRO A 392 -11.08 -16.17 -20.52
N GLY A 393 -11.69 -16.43 -19.36
CA GLY A 393 -13.14 -16.55 -19.23
C GLY A 393 -13.87 -15.23 -19.48
N THR A 394 -13.30 -14.13 -19.00
CA THR A 394 -13.81 -12.78 -19.28
C THR A 394 -13.68 -12.42 -20.77
N ASN A 395 -12.59 -12.83 -21.43
CA ASN A 395 -12.42 -12.62 -22.86
C ASN A 395 -13.44 -13.42 -23.68
N LEU A 396 -13.66 -14.69 -23.33
CA LEU A 396 -14.70 -15.54 -23.91
C LEU A 396 -16.09 -14.92 -23.74
N LEU A 397 -16.42 -14.45 -22.53
CA LEU A 397 -17.69 -13.77 -22.27
C LEU A 397 -17.84 -12.54 -23.17
N TYR A 398 -16.81 -11.70 -23.26
CA TYR A 398 -16.83 -10.48 -24.08
C TYR A 398 -17.08 -10.79 -25.56
N GLY A 399 -16.35 -11.74 -26.15
CA GLY A 399 -16.56 -12.15 -27.55
C GLY A 399 -18.00 -12.63 -27.79
N ASN A 400 -18.57 -13.36 -26.84
CA ASN A 400 -19.96 -13.80 -26.88
C ASN A 400 -20.96 -12.65 -26.74
N VAL A 401 -20.72 -11.68 -25.86
CA VAL A 401 -21.56 -10.48 -25.74
C VAL A 401 -21.62 -9.72 -27.07
N ILE A 402 -20.48 -9.50 -27.73
CA ILE A 402 -20.42 -8.85 -29.05
C ILE A 402 -21.20 -9.65 -30.10
N ARG A 403 -21.04 -10.98 -30.12
CA ARG A 403 -21.78 -11.86 -31.03
C ARG A 403 -23.29 -11.79 -30.82
N PHE A 404 -23.76 -11.82 -29.58
CA PHE A 404 -25.20 -11.72 -29.27
C PHE A 404 -25.77 -10.36 -29.67
N LEU A 405 -25.07 -9.27 -29.37
CA LEU A 405 -25.46 -7.93 -29.81
C LEU A 405 -25.50 -7.82 -31.33
N SER A 406 -24.47 -8.34 -32.02
CA SER A 406 -24.39 -8.37 -33.48
C SER A 406 -25.55 -9.14 -34.11
N ASN A 407 -25.84 -10.36 -33.63
CA ASN A 407 -26.89 -11.20 -34.18
C ASN A 407 -28.30 -10.65 -33.91
N LYS A 408 -28.57 -10.19 -32.68
CA LYS A 408 -29.91 -9.75 -32.27
C LYS A 408 -30.32 -8.43 -32.94
N LEU A 409 -29.35 -7.57 -33.26
CA LEU A 409 -29.56 -6.24 -33.82
C LEU A 409 -29.03 -6.08 -35.26
N ASN A 410 -28.59 -7.17 -35.89
CA ASN A 410 -27.98 -7.20 -37.22
C ASN A 410 -26.85 -6.18 -37.40
N LEU A 411 -25.91 -6.13 -36.45
CA LEU A 411 -24.74 -5.25 -36.50
C LEU A 411 -23.56 -5.98 -37.19
N ASP A 412 -22.81 -5.28 -38.05
CA ASP A 412 -21.57 -5.79 -38.65
C ASP A 412 -20.38 -5.65 -37.68
N TRP A 413 -20.45 -6.33 -36.53
CA TRP A 413 -19.44 -6.30 -35.48
C TRP A 413 -18.82 -7.69 -35.32
N SER A 414 -17.49 -7.76 -35.27
CA SER A 414 -16.72 -8.99 -35.02
C SER A 414 -15.67 -8.74 -33.96
N SER A 415 -15.48 -9.69 -33.04
CA SER A 415 -14.51 -9.58 -31.95
C SER A 415 -13.25 -10.41 -32.19
N SER A 416 -12.08 -9.90 -31.79
CA SER A 416 -10.83 -10.66 -31.84
C SER A 416 -10.74 -11.77 -30.77
N TYR A 417 -11.56 -11.68 -29.72
CA TYR A 417 -11.57 -12.59 -28.57
C TYR A 417 -12.49 -13.81 -28.74
N GLU A 418 -13.23 -13.89 -29.86
CA GLU A 418 -14.22 -14.95 -30.11
C GLU A 418 -13.60 -16.35 -30.30
N LYS A 419 -12.29 -16.42 -30.55
CA LYS A 419 -11.52 -17.64 -30.86
C LYS A 419 -10.56 -18.08 -29.74
N GLU A 420 -10.56 -17.42 -28.58
CA GLU A 420 -9.70 -17.83 -27.47
C GLU A 420 -10.16 -19.18 -26.90
N GLU A 421 -9.23 -20.11 -26.69
CA GLU A 421 -9.48 -21.41 -26.04
C GLU A 421 -8.82 -21.42 -24.66
N GLY A 422 -9.58 -21.77 -23.61
CA GLY A 422 -9.06 -21.89 -22.25
C GLY A 422 -10.15 -21.68 -21.18
N ALA A 423 -10.08 -22.45 -20.09
CA ALA A 423 -10.90 -22.20 -18.91
C ALA A 423 -10.22 -21.15 -18.02
N SER A 424 -10.99 -20.33 -17.29
CA SER A 424 -10.45 -19.52 -16.20
C SER A 424 -9.89 -20.43 -15.11
N GLU A 425 -8.58 -20.66 -15.12
CA GLU A 425 -7.86 -21.31 -14.04
C GLU A 425 -7.09 -20.25 -13.25
N LYS A 426 -7.39 -20.13 -11.94
CA LYS A 426 -6.66 -19.19 -11.09
C LYS A 426 -5.26 -19.71 -10.80
N ILE A 427 -4.26 -18.86 -11.00
CA ILE A 427 -2.95 -19.05 -10.36
C ILE A 427 -3.10 -18.64 -8.90
N PHE A 428 -3.24 -19.61 -8.00
CA PHE A 428 -3.32 -19.33 -6.57
C PHE A 428 -1.98 -18.83 -6.05
N ILE A 429 -1.97 -17.61 -5.48
CA ILE A 429 -0.81 -17.09 -4.75
C ILE A 429 -0.54 -17.95 -3.53
N ILE A 430 -1.58 -18.25 -2.75
CA ILE A 430 -1.53 -19.19 -1.63
C ILE A 430 -2.45 -20.37 -1.99
N PRO A 431 -1.91 -21.61 -2.04
CA PRO A 431 -2.72 -22.80 -2.29
C PRO A 431 -3.89 -22.93 -1.29
N PRO A 432 -5.10 -23.35 -1.72
CA PRO A 432 -6.28 -23.42 -0.86
C PRO A 432 -6.12 -24.26 0.42
N ASP A 433 -5.29 -25.31 0.38
CA ASP A 433 -4.96 -26.19 1.51
C ASP A 433 -4.04 -25.51 2.55
N ARG A 434 -3.35 -24.42 2.18
CA ARG A 434 -2.45 -23.65 3.04
C ARG A 434 -3.09 -22.44 3.70
N VAL A 435 -4.34 -22.12 3.37
CA VAL A 435 -5.03 -20.88 3.79
C VAL A 435 -5.15 -20.70 5.31
N ARG A 436 -5.05 -21.78 6.10
CA ARG A 436 -5.15 -21.76 7.57
C ARG A 436 -3.82 -21.57 8.31
N TYR A 437 -2.73 -21.22 7.61
CA TYR A 437 -1.38 -21.04 8.18
C TYR A 437 -1.33 -20.19 9.46
N LEU A 438 -2.11 -19.09 9.55
CA LEU A 438 -2.14 -18.24 10.76
C LEU A 438 -2.76 -18.93 11.97
N ALA A 439 -3.84 -19.72 11.77
CA ALA A 439 -4.43 -20.51 12.84
C ALA A 439 -3.47 -21.62 13.31
N GLU A 440 -2.77 -22.26 12.38
CA GLU A 440 -1.78 -23.28 12.70
C GLU A 440 -0.60 -22.70 13.51
N ILE A 441 -0.15 -21.48 13.19
CA ILE A 441 0.89 -20.79 13.96
C ILE A 441 0.40 -20.46 15.38
N ARG A 442 -0.84 -19.98 15.52
CA ARG A 442 -1.46 -19.79 16.84
C ARG A 442 -1.45 -21.09 17.66
N GLU A 443 -1.83 -22.20 17.04
CA GLU A 443 -1.82 -23.51 17.69
C GLU A 443 -0.40 -23.93 18.12
N GLU A 444 0.61 -23.74 17.28
CA GLU A 444 2.00 -24.05 17.64
C GLU A 444 2.52 -23.17 18.77
N CYS A 445 2.23 -21.87 18.77
CA CYS A 445 2.57 -20.98 19.88
C CYS A 445 1.93 -21.46 21.20
N GLY A 446 0.63 -21.78 21.17
CA GLY A 446 -0.08 -22.31 22.33
C GLY A 446 0.49 -23.66 22.83
N ARG A 447 0.87 -24.56 21.92
CA ARG A 447 1.55 -25.82 22.28
C ARG A 447 2.90 -25.56 22.93
N TYR A 448 3.68 -24.61 22.40
CA TYR A 448 4.96 -24.23 22.98
C TYR A 448 4.83 -23.63 24.38
N ASP A 449 3.83 -22.78 24.62
CA ASP A 449 3.61 -22.18 25.92
C ASP A 449 3.13 -23.21 26.95
N GLN A 450 2.27 -24.15 26.55
CA GLN A 450 1.86 -25.26 27.40
C GLN A 450 3.04 -26.22 27.70
N PHE A 451 3.90 -26.48 26.71
CA PHE A 451 5.13 -27.24 26.90
C PHE A 451 6.04 -26.55 27.92
N THR A 452 6.27 -25.25 27.76
CA THR A 452 7.09 -24.43 28.67
C THR A 452 6.56 -24.49 30.10
N LYS A 453 5.24 -24.33 30.28
CA LYS A 453 4.59 -24.42 31.59
C LYS A 453 4.79 -25.79 32.23
N ASN A 454 4.57 -26.86 31.47
CA ASN A 454 4.73 -28.23 31.96
C ASN A 454 6.19 -28.52 32.38
N GLU A 455 7.17 -28.09 31.58
CA GLU A 455 8.58 -28.27 31.90
C GLU A 455 9.03 -27.44 33.09
N SER A 456 8.55 -26.19 33.20
CA SER A 456 8.76 -25.32 34.36
C SER A 456 8.20 -25.93 35.64
N ASP A 457 6.96 -26.45 35.62
CA ASP A 457 6.33 -27.08 36.78
C ASP A 457 7.07 -28.34 37.23
N LYS A 458 7.57 -29.16 36.28
CA LYS A 458 8.42 -30.32 36.60
C LYS A 458 9.75 -29.89 37.23
N ALA A 459 10.41 -28.88 36.65
CA ALA A 459 11.68 -28.37 37.16
C ALA A 459 11.53 -27.79 38.57
N ARG A 460 10.45 -27.05 38.85
CA ARG A 460 10.10 -26.55 40.17
C ARG A 460 9.92 -27.67 41.20
N LYS A 461 9.20 -28.74 40.83
CA LYS A 461 9.04 -29.92 41.70
C LYS A 461 10.39 -30.56 42.03
N LEU A 462 11.29 -30.68 41.04
CA LEU A 462 12.64 -31.19 41.30
C LEU A 462 13.44 -30.29 42.25
N PHE A 463 13.36 -28.97 42.08
CA PHE A 463 14.01 -28.03 42.99
C PHE A 463 13.49 -28.17 44.43
N GLN A 464 12.17 -28.28 44.60
CA GLN A 464 11.53 -28.50 45.90
C GLN A 464 11.94 -29.85 46.53
N LEU A 465 11.94 -30.93 45.75
CA LEU A 465 12.37 -32.25 46.20
C LEU A 465 13.86 -32.25 46.58
N SER A 466 14.72 -31.58 45.80
CA SER A 466 16.14 -31.43 46.12
C SER A 466 16.34 -30.76 47.47
N GLY A 467 15.64 -29.65 47.73
CA GLY A 467 15.69 -28.95 49.02
C GLY A 467 15.17 -29.81 50.17
N ALA A 468 14.05 -30.52 49.98
CA ALA A 468 13.50 -31.43 51.00
C ALA A 468 14.47 -32.60 51.32
N ILE A 469 15.09 -33.18 50.28
CA ILE A 469 16.11 -34.23 50.43
C ILE A 469 17.29 -33.72 51.25
N GLU A 470 17.77 -32.51 51.00
CA GLU A 470 18.89 -31.91 51.74
C GLU A 470 18.57 -31.73 53.23
N VAL A 471 17.38 -31.19 53.53
CA VAL A 471 16.89 -31.00 54.91
C VAL A 471 16.75 -32.34 55.64
N LEU A 472 16.14 -33.35 55.02
CA LEU A 472 15.98 -34.66 55.66
C LEU A 472 17.30 -35.42 55.81
N LYS A 473 18.20 -35.30 54.82
CA LYS A 473 19.54 -35.88 54.87
C LYS A 473 20.36 -35.32 56.03
N SER A 474 20.28 -34.01 56.28
CA SER A 474 20.96 -33.37 57.43
C SER A 474 20.37 -33.77 58.78
N SER A 475 19.11 -34.22 58.81
CA SER A 475 18.43 -34.71 60.02
C SER A 475 18.53 -36.24 60.22
N GLY A 476 19.27 -36.94 59.35
CA GLY A 476 19.45 -38.40 59.41
C GLY A 476 18.18 -39.22 59.10
N GLN A 477 17.18 -38.61 58.48
CA GLN A 477 15.91 -39.27 58.11
C GLN A 477 16.03 -40.05 56.79
N ASP A 478 15.14 -41.02 56.56
CA ASP A 478 15.10 -41.75 55.29
C ASP A 478 14.62 -40.85 54.14
N ILE A 479 15.38 -40.86 53.04
CA ILE A 479 15.16 -40.03 51.84
C ILE A 479 14.86 -40.88 50.60
N SER A 480 14.73 -42.20 50.74
CA SER A 480 14.63 -43.14 49.62
C SER A 480 13.43 -42.86 48.72
N ILE A 481 12.27 -42.57 49.32
CA ILE A 481 11.03 -42.25 48.59
C ILE A 481 11.18 -40.94 47.80
N LEU A 482 11.76 -39.91 48.42
CA LEU A 482 11.97 -38.61 47.75
C LEU A 482 12.97 -38.72 46.60
N LYS A 483 14.04 -39.51 46.75
CA LYS A 483 15.00 -39.79 45.67
C LYS A 483 14.35 -40.53 44.51
N LEU A 484 13.48 -41.49 44.78
CA LEU A 484 12.74 -42.22 43.75
C LEU A 484 11.87 -41.27 42.92
N GLU A 485 11.08 -40.42 43.59
CA GLU A 485 10.23 -39.43 42.91
C GLU A 485 11.07 -38.36 42.18
N TYR A 486 12.20 -37.94 42.74
CA TYR A 486 13.14 -37.05 42.07
C TYR A 486 13.62 -37.66 40.73
N SER A 487 14.16 -38.88 40.74
CA SER A 487 14.64 -39.53 39.52
C SER A 487 13.54 -39.76 38.49
N LYS A 488 12.31 -40.05 38.93
CA LYS A 488 11.15 -40.18 38.04
C LYS A 488 10.82 -38.88 37.32
N ILE A 489 10.78 -37.76 38.03
CA ILE A 489 10.50 -36.44 37.41
C ILE A 489 11.68 -36.01 36.54
N GLU A 490 12.92 -36.20 36.98
CA GLU A 490 14.14 -35.88 36.22
C GLU A 490 14.18 -36.62 34.89
N ASN A 491 13.81 -37.91 34.87
CA ASN A 491 13.73 -38.68 33.65
C ASN A 491 12.61 -38.23 32.70
N SER A 492 11.58 -37.55 33.23
CA SER A 492 10.45 -37.01 32.44
C SER A 492 10.71 -35.61 31.85
N LEU A 493 11.81 -34.95 32.22
CA LEU A 493 12.22 -33.67 31.62
C LEU A 493 12.74 -33.88 30.20
N SER A 494 12.46 -32.91 29.33
CA SER A 494 13.02 -32.85 27.99
C SER A 494 14.54 -32.66 28.02
N LEU A 495 15.22 -33.05 26.94
CA LEU A 495 16.67 -32.85 26.78
C LEU A 495 17.06 -31.37 26.83
N GLU A 496 16.22 -30.49 26.28
CA GLU A 496 16.45 -29.05 26.27
C GLU A 496 16.37 -28.47 27.69
N THR A 497 15.37 -28.86 28.48
CA THR A 497 15.26 -28.46 29.89
C THR A 497 16.46 -28.93 30.72
N LYS A 498 16.90 -30.18 30.53
CA LYS A 498 18.09 -30.70 31.20
C LYS A 498 19.33 -29.89 30.85
N LYS A 499 19.53 -29.56 29.57
CA LYS A 499 20.64 -28.73 29.09
C LYS A 499 20.62 -27.33 29.71
N ILE A 500 19.44 -26.69 29.76
CA ILE A 500 19.25 -25.38 30.41
C ILE A 500 19.72 -25.44 31.86
N LEU A 501 19.21 -26.39 32.65
CA LEU A 501 19.55 -26.50 34.07
C LEU A 501 21.03 -26.82 34.28
N SER A 502 21.62 -27.73 33.49
CA SER A 502 23.01 -28.13 33.65
C SER A 502 24.03 -27.05 33.25
N SER A 503 23.68 -26.16 32.30
CA SER A 503 24.58 -25.12 31.79
C SER A 503 24.30 -23.72 32.35
N TRP A 504 23.28 -23.58 33.20
CA TRP A 504 22.84 -22.29 33.74
C TRP A 504 23.96 -21.52 34.45
N GLU A 505 24.67 -22.16 35.38
CA GLU A 505 25.72 -21.50 36.15
C GLU A 505 26.91 -21.05 35.28
N GLU A 506 27.29 -21.88 34.30
CA GLU A 506 28.34 -21.53 33.33
C GLU A 506 27.92 -20.33 32.48
N LYS A 507 26.67 -20.31 32.02
CA LYS A 507 26.13 -19.19 31.25
C LYS A 507 26.12 -17.88 32.05
N LEU A 508 25.69 -17.93 33.32
CA LEU A 508 25.75 -16.75 34.21
C LEU A 508 27.18 -16.25 34.37
N LYS A 509 28.15 -17.15 34.59
CA LYS A 509 29.57 -16.78 34.71
C LYS A 509 30.10 -16.13 33.43
N ASN A 510 29.69 -16.59 32.25
CA ASN A 510 30.11 -15.99 30.98
C ASN A 510 29.65 -14.52 30.82
N TYR A 511 28.43 -14.19 31.25
CA TYR A 511 27.92 -12.80 31.25
C TYR A 511 28.45 -11.95 32.42
N GLN A 512 28.86 -12.56 33.53
CA GLN A 512 29.44 -11.87 34.68
C GLN A 512 30.97 -11.70 34.60
N GLY A 513 31.64 -12.40 33.69
CA GLY A 513 33.08 -12.27 33.44
C GLY A 513 33.47 -10.90 32.87
N GLU A 514 34.76 -10.71 32.56
CA GLU A 514 35.24 -9.43 32.03
C GLU A 514 34.83 -9.19 30.57
N ASN A 515 34.82 -10.26 29.77
CA ASN A 515 34.56 -10.20 28.33
C ASN A 515 33.73 -11.39 27.89
N PHE A 516 32.92 -11.19 26.86
CA PHE A 516 32.20 -12.22 26.14
C PHE A 516 32.72 -12.32 24.71
N THR A 517 32.91 -13.55 24.24
CA THR A 517 33.38 -13.84 22.88
C THR A 517 32.31 -14.61 22.14
N TYR A 518 31.96 -14.13 20.94
CA TYR A 518 31.02 -14.82 20.04
C TYR A 518 31.49 -14.72 18.59
N LYS A 519 30.97 -15.60 17.73
CA LYS A 519 31.33 -15.64 16.31
C LYS A 519 30.28 -14.97 15.44
N VAL A 520 30.71 -14.15 14.50
CA VAL A 520 29.88 -13.58 13.43
C VAL A 520 30.55 -13.86 12.10
N ARG A 521 29.91 -14.68 11.25
CA ARG A 521 30.47 -15.07 9.93
C ARG A 521 31.93 -15.53 10.05
N ASP A 522 32.17 -16.45 10.99
CA ASP A 522 33.48 -17.04 11.33
C ASP A 522 34.54 -16.10 11.92
N LYS A 523 34.20 -14.84 12.19
CA LYS A 523 35.06 -13.90 12.92
C LYS A 523 34.71 -13.90 14.40
N GLU A 524 35.72 -14.02 15.26
CA GLU A 524 35.55 -13.85 16.71
C GLU A 524 35.45 -12.37 17.06
N ILE A 525 34.36 -12.02 17.74
CA ILE A 525 34.12 -10.70 18.30
C ILE A 525 34.21 -10.82 19.81
N LYS A 526 35.13 -10.05 20.40
CA LYS A 526 35.31 -9.94 21.84
C LYS A 526 34.75 -8.61 22.32
N VAL A 527 33.81 -8.65 23.27
CA VAL A 527 33.14 -7.45 23.82
C VAL A 527 33.30 -7.46 25.33
N SER A 528 33.57 -6.29 25.94
CA SER A 528 33.53 -6.18 27.41
C SER A 528 32.09 -6.28 27.91
N ASN A 529 31.89 -7.05 28.98
CA ASN A 529 30.59 -7.28 29.59
C ASN A 529 30.09 -6.09 30.41
N THR A 530 30.95 -5.14 30.73
CA THR A 530 30.62 -4.01 31.59
C THR A 530 31.00 -2.68 30.95
N THR A 531 30.36 -1.61 31.41
CA THR A 531 30.75 -0.22 31.14
C THR A 531 30.93 0.49 32.48
N VAL A 532 31.99 1.30 32.60
CA VAL A 532 32.32 1.99 33.85
C VAL A 532 31.63 3.35 33.86
N SER A 533 30.83 3.63 34.90
CA SER A 533 30.19 4.94 35.09
C SER A 533 31.15 5.97 35.68
N LEU A 534 30.75 7.26 35.69
CA LEU A 534 31.51 8.32 36.36
C LEU A 534 31.72 8.08 37.86
N SER A 535 30.83 7.31 38.50
CA SER A 535 30.96 6.89 39.90
C SER A 535 31.83 5.65 40.07
N ASN A 536 32.55 5.22 39.03
CA ASN A 536 33.39 4.03 38.97
C ASN A 536 32.62 2.71 39.20
N LEU A 537 31.31 2.69 38.97
CA LEU A 537 30.52 1.46 39.03
C LEU A 537 30.65 0.70 37.71
N LYS A 538 30.89 -0.62 37.79
CA LYS A 538 30.84 -1.52 36.64
C LYS A 538 29.39 -1.88 36.33
N ILE A 539 28.79 -1.17 35.39
CA ILE A 539 27.41 -1.43 34.94
C ILE A 539 27.44 -2.60 33.96
N PRO A 540 26.67 -3.67 34.18
CA PRO A 540 26.61 -4.79 33.23
C PRO A 540 25.87 -4.37 31.96
N LYS A 541 26.43 -4.71 30.80
CA LYS A 541 25.75 -4.56 29.51
C LYS A 541 24.56 -5.51 29.40
N VAL A 542 24.70 -6.74 29.89
CA VAL A 542 23.58 -7.68 30.01
C VAL A 542 23.44 -8.06 31.47
N ALA A 543 22.34 -7.65 32.10
CA ALA A 543 22.04 -8.01 33.47
C ALA A 543 21.51 -9.44 33.52
N VAL A 544 21.97 -10.23 34.49
CA VAL A 544 21.57 -11.63 34.67
C VAL A 544 20.52 -11.78 35.77
N PRO A 545 19.52 -12.67 35.61
CA PRO A 545 18.54 -12.93 36.65
C PRO A 545 19.16 -13.66 37.86
N LYS A 546 18.56 -13.49 39.04
CA LYS A 546 19.02 -14.08 40.31
C LYS A 546 18.13 -15.24 40.79
N PHE A 547 17.49 -15.94 39.85
CA PHE A 547 16.59 -17.04 40.17
C PHE A 547 17.33 -18.22 40.79
N LYS A 548 16.71 -18.83 41.80
CA LYS A 548 17.15 -20.10 42.41
C LYS A 548 16.21 -21.25 42.05
N ASP A 549 14.91 -20.97 41.96
CA ASP A 549 13.92 -21.94 41.55
C ASP A 549 14.19 -22.39 40.10
N TRP A 550 14.39 -23.69 39.92
CA TRP A 550 14.61 -24.30 38.61
C TRP A 550 13.40 -24.11 37.69
N GLY A 551 12.19 -23.99 38.23
CA GLY A 551 11.00 -23.66 37.44
C GLY A 551 11.08 -22.29 36.77
N GLU A 552 11.50 -21.26 37.51
CA GLU A 552 11.66 -19.90 36.97
C GLU A 552 12.82 -19.83 35.97
N ILE A 553 13.94 -20.52 36.22
CA ILE A 553 15.05 -20.61 35.26
C ILE A 553 14.58 -21.18 33.93
N VAL A 554 13.82 -22.27 33.96
CA VAL A 554 13.31 -22.94 32.76
C VAL A 554 12.28 -22.08 32.04
N ARG A 555 11.31 -21.50 32.76
CA ARG A 555 10.30 -20.61 32.17
C ARG A 555 10.96 -19.42 31.48
N TRP A 556 11.88 -18.74 32.16
CA TRP A 556 12.57 -17.57 31.64
C TRP A 556 13.43 -17.90 30.42
N SER A 557 14.14 -19.03 30.45
CA SER A 557 14.98 -19.48 29.34
C SER A 557 14.17 -19.83 28.09
N PHE A 558 12.95 -20.34 28.24
CA PHE A 558 12.07 -20.64 27.11
C PHE A 558 11.27 -19.43 26.61
N GLN A 559 10.95 -18.44 27.45
CA GLN A 559 10.08 -17.32 27.04
C GLN A 559 10.83 -16.04 26.71
N GLU A 560 11.95 -15.76 27.36
CA GLU A 560 12.68 -14.49 27.19
C GLU A 560 14.13 -14.69 26.76
N ASN A 561 14.84 -15.55 27.48
CA ASN A 561 16.26 -15.87 27.35
C ASN A 561 17.20 -14.64 27.26
N PHE A 562 18.51 -14.90 27.19
CA PHE A 562 19.50 -13.88 26.92
C PHE A 562 19.42 -13.41 25.46
N PRO A 563 19.80 -12.15 25.16
CA PRO A 563 19.87 -11.67 23.78
C PRO A 563 20.73 -12.60 22.91
N GLY A 564 20.31 -12.84 21.68
CA GLY A 564 20.99 -13.74 20.75
C GLY A 564 20.65 -15.23 20.91
N GLU A 565 19.77 -15.60 21.84
CA GLU A 565 19.30 -16.98 22.00
C GLU A 565 17.79 -17.10 21.80
N PHE A 566 17.33 -18.25 21.31
CA PHE A 566 15.91 -18.54 21.12
C PHE A 566 15.12 -18.37 22.43
N PRO A 567 13.92 -17.76 22.42
CA PRO A 567 13.14 -17.27 21.26
C PRO A 567 13.46 -15.81 20.85
N PHE A 568 14.65 -15.31 21.16
CA PHE A 568 15.19 -14.00 20.78
C PHE A 568 14.37 -12.80 21.27
N THR A 569 13.54 -12.98 22.30
CA THR A 569 12.64 -11.96 22.87
C THR A 569 13.40 -10.69 23.23
N SER A 570 14.58 -10.81 23.85
CA SER A 570 15.43 -9.70 24.29
C SER A 570 16.41 -9.17 23.23
N GLY A 571 16.36 -9.71 22.01
CA GLY A 571 17.18 -9.29 20.87
C GLY A 571 17.78 -10.47 20.11
N VAL A 572 18.05 -10.28 18.83
CA VAL A 572 18.59 -11.32 17.93
C VAL A 572 20.11 -11.47 17.97
N PHE A 573 20.81 -10.57 18.67
CA PHE A 573 22.27 -10.61 18.82
C PHE A 573 22.65 -10.60 20.30
N PRO A 574 23.75 -11.28 20.71
CA PRO A 574 24.20 -11.28 22.10
C PRO A 574 24.51 -9.91 22.67
N PHE A 575 25.04 -9.01 21.83
CA PHE A 575 25.33 -7.63 22.16
C PHE A 575 25.03 -6.73 20.96
N LYS A 576 24.72 -5.45 21.23
CA LYS A 576 24.62 -4.38 20.24
C LYS A 576 25.97 -4.18 19.53
N ARG A 577 25.93 -3.70 18.29
CA ARG A 577 27.15 -3.46 17.49
C ARG A 577 27.96 -2.31 18.09
N THR A 578 29.26 -2.53 18.24
CA THR A 578 30.21 -1.47 18.61
C THR A 578 30.65 -0.73 17.35
N GLY A 579 30.28 0.54 17.21
CA GLY A 579 30.73 1.40 16.10
C GLY A 579 29.76 1.53 14.91
N GLU A 580 28.58 0.90 14.95
CA GLU A 580 27.50 1.12 14.01
C GLU A 580 26.21 1.36 14.78
N ASP A 581 25.90 2.63 15.06
CA ASP A 581 24.67 3.03 15.73
C ASP A 581 23.46 2.65 14.86
N PRO A 582 22.28 2.36 15.46
CA PRO A 582 21.07 2.01 14.71
C PRO A 582 20.51 3.19 13.90
N THR A 583 21.06 4.39 14.09
CA THR A 583 20.67 5.63 13.42
C THR A 583 20.60 5.45 11.91
N ARG A 584 19.42 5.75 11.37
CA ARG A 584 19.16 5.80 9.93
C ARG A 584 18.20 6.96 9.66
N MET A 585 18.72 8.03 9.07
CA MET A 585 17.90 9.20 8.76
C MET A 585 17.28 9.10 7.38
N PHE A 586 16.00 9.47 7.33
CA PHE A 586 15.21 9.58 6.12
C PHE A 586 15.56 10.90 5.43
N ALA A 587 15.91 10.85 4.15
CA ALA A 587 16.18 12.05 3.36
C ALA A 587 15.74 11.84 1.90
N GLY A 588 15.25 12.92 1.31
CA GLY A 588 14.80 13.00 -0.07
C GLY A 588 14.10 14.32 -0.31
N GLU A 589 14.69 15.17 -1.14
CA GLU A 589 14.14 16.46 -1.53
C GLU A 589 14.74 16.91 -2.87
N GLY A 590 13.90 17.49 -3.73
CA GLY A 590 14.33 18.04 -5.02
C GLY A 590 14.89 16.99 -5.98
N GLY A 591 15.95 17.37 -6.70
CA GLY A 591 16.67 16.49 -7.63
C GLY A 591 17.69 15.55 -6.96
N PRO A 592 18.24 14.59 -7.71
CA PRO A 592 19.19 13.60 -7.18
C PRO A 592 20.45 14.25 -6.58
N GLU A 593 20.95 15.34 -7.17
CA GLU A 593 22.13 16.05 -6.66
C GLU A 593 21.91 16.74 -5.30
N ARG A 594 20.73 17.33 -5.07
CA ARG A 594 20.39 17.97 -3.78
C ARG A 594 20.26 16.93 -2.67
N THR A 595 19.58 15.82 -2.97
CA THR A 595 19.47 14.71 -2.02
C THR A 595 20.83 14.04 -1.76
N ASN A 596 21.69 13.91 -2.78
CA ASN A 596 23.07 13.43 -2.59
C ASN A 596 23.85 14.33 -1.62
N ALA A 597 23.79 15.65 -1.79
CA ALA A 597 24.42 16.59 -0.87
C ALA A 597 23.90 16.44 0.56
N ARG A 598 22.58 16.24 0.74
CA ARG A 598 22.00 15.97 2.05
C ARG A 598 22.50 14.66 2.66
N PHE A 599 22.62 13.59 1.87
CA PHE A 599 23.17 12.33 2.35
C PHE A 599 24.59 12.49 2.88
N HIS A 600 25.45 13.20 2.14
CA HIS A 600 26.82 13.47 2.57
C HIS A 600 26.87 14.32 3.85
N TYR A 601 25.98 15.32 3.97
CA TYR A 601 25.86 16.12 5.18
C TYR A 601 25.49 15.30 6.42
N VAL A 602 24.43 14.47 6.35
CA VAL A 602 23.94 13.72 7.51
C VAL A 602 24.86 12.56 7.90
N SER A 603 25.71 12.11 7.00
CA SER A 603 26.61 10.98 7.23
C SER A 603 28.08 11.38 7.42
N LEU A 604 28.39 12.68 7.34
CA LEU A 604 29.73 13.21 7.48
C LEU A 604 30.33 12.83 8.84
N GLY A 605 31.56 12.30 8.83
CA GLY A 605 32.27 11.89 10.05
C GLY A 605 31.71 10.65 10.75
N MET A 606 30.67 10.00 10.19
CA MET A 606 30.15 8.75 10.75
C MET A 606 30.96 7.53 10.30
N PRO A 607 31.25 6.57 11.20
CA PRO A 607 32.01 5.36 10.86
C PRO A 607 31.26 4.39 9.94
N ALA A 608 29.93 4.53 9.83
CA ALA A 608 29.08 3.71 8.98
C ALA A 608 28.04 4.60 8.25
N GLN A 609 27.85 4.33 6.97
CA GLN A 609 27.03 5.11 6.05
C GLN A 609 25.66 4.42 5.89
N ARG A 610 24.64 4.86 6.64
CA ARG A 610 23.30 4.23 6.68
C ARG A 610 22.25 5.18 6.11
N LEU A 611 22.07 5.14 4.79
CA LEU A 611 21.18 6.05 4.06
C LEU A 611 19.74 5.53 4.03
N SER A 612 18.75 6.42 4.06
CA SER A 612 17.36 6.07 3.80
C SER A 612 16.72 7.06 2.84
N THR A 613 16.33 6.57 1.67
CA THR A 613 15.83 7.37 0.55
C THR A 613 14.31 7.48 0.58
N ALA A 614 13.81 8.72 0.60
CA ALA A 614 12.42 9.09 0.37
C ALA A 614 12.24 9.56 -1.08
N PHE A 615 11.32 8.96 -1.83
CA PHE A 615 11.05 9.35 -3.22
C PHE A 615 9.85 10.29 -3.31
N ASP A 616 9.87 11.20 -4.29
CA ASP A 616 8.72 12.08 -4.54
C ASP A 616 7.49 11.28 -4.97
N SER A 617 6.31 11.89 -4.83
CA SER A 617 5.06 11.20 -5.16
C SER A 617 4.97 10.76 -6.64
N VAL A 618 5.62 11.47 -7.56
CA VAL A 618 5.71 11.09 -8.98
C VAL A 618 6.43 9.74 -9.14
N THR A 619 7.61 9.61 -8.52
CA THR A 619 8.41 8.38 -8.52
C THR A 619 7.69 7.25 -7.76
N LEU A 620 7.04 7.54 -6.62
CA LEU A 620 6.32 6.55 -5.82
C LEU A 620 5.20 5.84 -6.60
N TYR A 621 4.61 6.53 -7.58
CA TYR A 621 3.55 6.00 -8.45
C TYR A 621 4.08 5.49 -9.81
N GLY A 622 5.40 5.43 -9.98
CA GLY A 622 6.02 4.86 -11.17
C GLY A 622 5.86 5.73 -12.41
N GLU A 623 5.63 7.03 -12.24
CA GLU A 623 5.43 7.98 -13.34
C GLU A 623 6.71 8.79 -13.60
N ASP A 624 6.79 9.38 -14.79
CA ASP A 624 7.87 10.29 -15.18
C ASP A 624 7.49 11.76 -14.85
N PRO A 625 8.47 12.63 -14.50
CA PRO A 625 8.23 14.06 -14.32
C PRO A 625 7.74 14.72 -15.62
N GLY A 626 6.79 15.66 -15.52
CA GLY A 626 6.19 16.31 -16.69
C GLY A 626 5.57 17.69 -16.42
N GLU A 627 5.19 18.38 -17.49
CA GLU A 627 4.69 19.77 -17.46
C GLU A 627 3.22 19.90 -17.04
N ARG A 628 2.44 18.81 -17.04
CA ARG A 628 1.03 18.86 -16.62
C ARG A 628 0.97 19.38 -15.17
N PRO A 629 0.19 20.42 -14.84
CA PRO A 629 0.32 21.11 -13.55
C PRO A 629 0.18 20.22 -12.31
N ASP A 630 -0.69 19.22 -12.36
CA ASP A 630 -0.91 18.26 -11.28
C ASP A 630 0.22 17.25 -11.08
N ILE A 631 1.10 17.07 -12.09
CA ILE A 631 2.39 16.36 -11.98
C ILE A 631 3.50 17.35 -11.60
N TYR A 632 3.59 18.47 -12.32
CA TYR A 632 4.64 19.48 -12.17
C TYR A 632 4.76 20.01 -10.74
N GLY A 633 3.62 20.29 -10.09
CA GLY A 633 3.59 20.73 -8.70
C GLY A 633 4.09 19.69 -7.69
N LYS A 634 4.32 18.44 -8.09
CA LYS A 634 4.71 17.32 -7.23
C LYS A 634 6.13 16.81 -7.44
N ILE A 635 6.79 17.21 -8.53
CA ILE A 635 8.17 16.82 -8.85
C ILE A 635 9.10 17.30 -7.74
N GLY A 636 9.85 16.40 -7.11
CA GLY A 636 10.84 16.72 -6.06
C GLY A 636 10.26 17.25 -4.75
N ASN A 637 8.94 17.24 -4.58
CA ASN A 637 8.27 17.57 -3.33
C ASN A 637 8.08 16.31 -2.47
N SER A 638 8.30 16.45 -1.16
CA SER A 638 8.19 15.36 -0.18
C SER A 638 9.10 14.15 -0.45
N GLY A 639 10.09 14.28 -1.33
CA GLY A 639 11.01 13.22 -1.72
C GLY A 639 11.89 13.60 -2.91
N VAL A 640 12.84 12.73 -3.26
CA VAL A 640 13.70 12.92 -4.43
C VAL A 640 13.01 12.43 -5.71
N SER A 641 13.16 13.18 -6.81
CA SER A 641 12.63 12.80 -8.13
C SER A 641 13.60 11.91 -8.90
N ILE A 642 13.24 10.64 -9.16
CA ILE A 642 14.09 9.66 -9.86
C ILE A 642 13.29 8.99 -10.97
N ALA A 643 13.66 9.28 -12.23
CA ALA A 643 12.98 8.72 -13.40
C ALA A 643 13.89 7.79 -14.23
N THR A 644 15.20 7.87 -14.06
CA THR A 644 16.18 7.18 -14.90
C THR A 644 17.33 6.58 -14.09
N LEU A 645 18.08 5.66 -14.72
CA LEU A 645 19.33 5.13 -14.14
C LEU A 645 20.37 6.22 -13.87
N ASP A 646 20.43 7.26 -14.72
CA ASP A 646 21.37 8.39 -14.50
C ASP A 646 21.05 9.14 -13.20
N ASP A 647 19.76 9.32 -12.89
CA ASP A 647 19.33 9.96 -11.64
C ASP A 647 19.75 9.13 -10.42
N ALA A 648 19.58 7.80 -10.49
CA ALA A 648 20.01 6.90 -9.43
C ALA A 648 21.54 6.90 -9.23
N LYS A 649 22.33 7.03 -10.31
CA LYS A 649 23.79 7.17 -10.24
C LYS A 649 24.20 8.47 -9.54
N LYS A 650 23.59 9.59 -9.90
CA LYS A 650 23.82 10.88 -9.25
C LYS A 650 23.47 10.84 -7.76
N LEU A 651 22.30 10.27 -7.43
CA LEU A 651 21.78 10.16 -6.07
C LEU A 651 22.77 9.46 -5.12
N TYR A 652 23.39 8.36 -5.56
CA TYR A 652 24.30 7.56 -4.74
C TYR A 652 25.78 7.80 -5.02
N SER A 653 26.13 8.85 -5.77
CA SER A 653 27.52 9.17 -6.06
C SER A 653 28.33 9.48 -4.79
N GLY A 654 29.57 9.03 -4.75
CA GLY A 654 30.45 9.13 -3.57
C GLY A 654 30.17 8.13 -2.46
N PHE A 655 29.12 7.31 -2.55
CA PHE A 655 28.85 6.22 -1.61
C PHE A 655 29.13 4.86 -2.26
N ASP A 656 30.14 4.16 -1.74
CA ASP A 656 30.43 2.80 -2.18
C ASP A 656 29.36 1.81 -1.72
N LEU A 657 28.46 1.43 -2.64
CA LEU A 657 27.32 0.55 -2.37
C LEU A 657 27.71 -0.91 -2.05
N CYS A 658 28.96 -1.30 -2.32
CA CYS A 658 29.51 -2.61 -1.96
C CYS A 658 30.34 -2.59 -0.66
N ASN A 659 30.51 -1.42 -0.04
CA ASN A 659 31.27 -1.33 1.21
C ASN A 659 30.52 -2.03 2.36
N PRO A 660 31.20 -2.86 3.18
CA PRO A 660 30.57 -3.52 4.33
C PRO A 660 29.90 -2.57 5.35
N THR A 661 30.34 -1.32 5.45
CA THR A 661 29.79 -0.29 6.36
C THR A 661 28.81 0.66 5.68
N THR A 662 28.53 0.50 4.38
CA THR A 662 27.50 1.25 3.67
C THR A 662 26.24 0.41 3.52
N SER A 663 25.07 0.99 3.78
CA SER A 663 23.78 0.33 3.50
C SER A 663 22.69 1.34 3.17
N VAL A 664 22.00 1.11 2.07
CA VAL A 664 20.92 1.99 1.58
C VAL A 664 19.56 1.34 1.81
N SER A 665 18.64 2.07 2.42
CA SER A 665 17.22 1.71 2.50
C SER A 665 16.43 2.57 1.52
N MET A 666 15.57 1.96 0.70
CA MET A 666 14.74 2.64 -0.29
C MET A 666 13.26 2.40 0.03
N THR A 667 12.53 3.47 0.37
CA THR A 667 11.09 3.40 0.65
C THR A 667 10.30 3.58 -0.64
N ILE A 668 10.13 2.47 -1.36
CA ILE A 668 9.40 2.40 -2.63
C ILE A 668 8.59 1.10 -2.65
N ASN A 669 7.37 1.14 -3.20
CA ASN A 669 6.44 -0.01 -3.20
C ASN A 669 5.99 -0.37 -4.63
N GLY A 670 5.01 0.34 -5.20
CA GLY A 670 4.44 0.03 -6.52
C GLY A 670 5.48 -0.25 -7.62
N PRO A 671 6.41 0.68 -7.91
CA PRO A 671 7.46 0.50 -8.90
C PRO A 671 8.79 0.02 -8.28
N ALA A 672 8.75 -0.62 -7.09
CA ALA A 672 9.96 -1.10 -6.42
C ALA A 672 10.87 -1.99 -7.28
N PRO A 673 10.35 -2.91 -8.14
CA PRO A 673 11.21 -3.69 -9.03
C PRO A 673 12.03 -2.83 -9.99
N MET A 674 11.46 -1.75 -10.53
CA MET A 674 12.13 -0.84 -11.47
C MET A 674 13.22 -0.03 -10.76
N VAL A 675 12.90 0.56 -9.60
CA VAL A 675 13.84 1.35 -8.81
C VAL A 675 14.97 0.48 -8.25
N LEU A 676 14.66 -0.75 -7.85
CA LEU A 676 15.68 -1.74 -7.45
C LEU A 676 16.61 -2.09 -8.61
N ALA A 677 16.08 -2.21 -9.84
CA ALA A 677 16.91 -2.43 -11.02
C ALA A 677 17.84 -1.24 -11.31
N PHE A 678 17.37 0.01 -11.10
CA PHE A 678 18.25 1.19 -11.14
C PHE A 678 19.36 1.09 -10.09
N PHE A 679 19.01 0.81 -8.83
CA PHE A 679 19.97 0.70 -7.74
C PHE A 679 21.04 -0.38 -7.98
N MET A 680 20.62 -1.58 -8.41
CA MET A 680 21.55 -2.68 -8.67
C MET A 680 22.49 -2.35 -9.83
N ASN A 681 21.99 -1.73 -10.91
CA ASN A 681 22.84 -1.27 -12.01
C ASN A 681 23.81 -0.15 -11.56
N THR A 682 23.38 0.78 -10.70
CA THR A 682 24.27 1.78 -10.10
C THR A 682 25.42 1.13 -9.32
N ALA A 683 25.13 0.13 -8.48
CA ALA A 683 26.17 -0.59 -7.74
C ALA A 683 27.14 -1.36 -8.67
N ILE A 684 26.61 -1.97 -9.74
CA ILE A 684 27.43 -2.66 -10.75
C ILE A 684 28.34 -1.68 -11.47
N ASP A 685 27.83 -0.51 -11.87
CA ASP A 685 28.61 0.50 -12.57
C ASP A 685 29.68 1.13 -11.66
N GLN A 686 29.41 1.36 -10.36
CA GLN A 686 30.45 1.76 -9.41
C GLN A 686 31.59 0.72 -9.30
N ALA A 687 31.26 -0.57 -9.31
CA ALA A 687 32.27 -1.63 -9.30
C ALA A 687 33.06 -1.69 -10.61
N CYS A 688 32.41 -1.42 -11.75
CA CYS A 688 33.06 -1.25 -13.05
C CYS A 688 34.04 -0.07 -13.02
N GLU A 689 33.65 1.09 -12.47
CA GLU A 689 34.54 2.25 -12.32
C GLU A 689 35.78 1.93 -11.51
N LYS A 690 35.61 1.23 -10.37
CA LYS A 690 36.75 0.77 -9.56
C LYS A 690 37.68 -0.15 -10.34
N HIS A 691 37.12 -1.07 -11.13
CA HIS A 691 37.92 -1.95 -11.99
C HIS A 691 38.66 -1.18 -13.08
N ILE A 692 38.01 -0.19 -13.71
CA ILE A 692 38.61 0.67 -14.74
C ILE A 692 39.81 1.44 -14.20
N LEU A 693 39.66 2.02 -13.00
CA LEU A 693 40.74 2.73 -12.30
C LEU A 693 41.86 1.78 -11.89
N ALA A 694 41.53 0.64 -11.28
CA ALA A 694 42.52 -0.35 -10.83
C ALA A 694 43.30 -0.98 -12.00
N SER A 695 42.68 -1.10 -13.17
CA SER A 695 43.30 -1.68 -14.37
C SER A 695 44.01 -0.65 -15.25
N GLY A 696 43.95 0.64 -14.91
CA GLY A 696 44.61 1.72 -15.66
C GLY A 696 44.04 1.98 -17.06
N ILE A 697 42.81 1.54 -17.34
CA ILE A 697 42.18 1.63 -18.68
C ILE A 697 41.27 2.86 -18.86
N GLU A 698 41.28 3.78 -17.89
CA GLU A 698 40.41 4.98 -17.86
C GLU A 698 40.44 5.77 -19.17
N LYS A 699 41.61 6.01 -19.75
CA LYS A 699 41.75 6.79 -20.98
C LYS A 699 41.06 6.14 -22.18
N SER A 700 41.15 4.81 -22.28
CA SER A 700 40.47 4.03 -23.32
C SER A 700 38.95 4.08 -23.15
N VAL A 701 38.47 3.93 -21.91
CA VAL A 701 37.04 4.03 -21.59
C VAL A 701 36.49 5.42 -21.89
N ARG A 702 37.19 6.50 -21.51
CA ARG A 702 36.77 7.87 -21.83
C ARG A 702 36.65 8.10 -23.34
N GLN A 703 37.63 7.63 -24.13
CA GLN A 703 37.55 7.68 -25.61
C GLN A 703 36.37 6.89 -26.15
N ARG A 704 36.05 5.73 -25.57
CA ARG A 704 34.88 4.93 -25.94
C ARG A 704 33.58 5.68 -25.66
N ILE A 705 33.43 6.30 -24.48
CA ILE A 705 32.27 7.11 -24.11
C ILE A 705 32.11 8.30 -25.07
N GLU A 706 33.20 9.03 -25.34
CA GLU A 706 33.20 10.14 -26.31
C GLU A 706 32.76 9.67 -27.71
N SER A 707 33.24 8.51 -28.16
CA SER A 707 32.82 7.91 -29.43
C SER A 707 31.32 7.59 -29.46
N ILE A 708 30.78 6.98 -28.39
CA ILE A 708 29.35 6.65 -28.27
C ILE A 708 28.51 7.92 -28.37
N TYR A 709 28.86 8.97 -27.64
CA TYR A 709 28.09 10.22 -27.62
C TYR A 709 28.25 11.05 -28.89
N LYS A 710 29.42 10.98 -29.55
CA LYS A 710 29.62 11.54 -30.88
C LYS A 710 28.72 10.87 -31.93
N GLU A 711 28.56 9.55 -31.87
CA GLU A 711 27.64 8.81 -32.75
C GLU A 711 26.17 9.16 -32.46
N LYS A 712 25.80 9.24 -31.16
CA LYS A 712 24.45 9.64 -30.74
C LYS A 712 24.12 11.09 -31.11
N LYS A 713 25.12 11.97 -31.28
CA LYS A 713 24.97 13.43 -31.45
C LYS A 713 24.27 14.09 -30.25
N PHE A 714 24.60 13.63 -29.05
CA PHE A 714 24.11 14.18 -27.78
C PHE A 714 25.30 14.55 -26.87
N PRO A 715 25.12 15.52 -25.95
CA PRO A 715 26.13 15.78 -24.92
C PRO A 715 26.23 14.60 -23.93
N ILE A 716 27.43 14.39 -23.38
CA ILE A 716 27.62 13.45 -22.28
C ILE A 716 26.95 14.04 -21.02
N PRO A 717 26.09 13.29 -20.32
CA PRO A 717 25.45 13.74 -19.09
C PRO A 717 26.46 14.10 -18.01
N LYS A 718 26.08 15.02 -17.11
CA LYS A 718 26.94 15.51 -16.02
C LYS A 718 26.19 15.61 -14.71
N TYR A 719 26.95 15.67 -13.62
CA TYR A 719 26.49 16.11 -12.31
C TYR A 719 26.40 17.64 -12.34
N ASN A 720 25.21 18.20 -12.14
CA ASN A 720 24.92 19.59 -12.52
C ASN A 720 25.18 20.63 -11.41
N THR A 721 25.46 20.19 -10.19
CA THR A 721 25.74 21.07 -9.04
C THR A 721 27.17 20.89 -8.54
N GLN A 722 27.56 21.63 -7.50
CA GLN A 722 28.84 21.43 -6.84
C GLN A 722 28.87 20.04 -6.17
N ILE A 723 29.94 19.28 -6.39
CA ILE A 723 30.18 18.01 -5.69
C ILE A 723 30.30 18.31 -4.19
N PRO A 724 29.45 17.69 -3.34
CA PRO A 724 29.43 17.99 -1.90
C PRO A 724 30.70 17.48 -1.20
N GLU A 725 30.98 18.02 -0.01
CA GLU A 725 32.07 17.52 0.84
C GLU A 725 31.84 16.05 1.18
N GLY A 726 32.88 15.23 1.09
CA GLY A 726 32.80 13.77 1.31
C GLY A 726 32.51 12.93 0.06
N ASN A 727 32.14 13.55 -1.06
CA ASN A 727 31.93 12.86 -2.34
C ASN A 727 33.23 12.80 -3.17
N ASP A 728 33.71 11.59 -3.44
CA ASP A 728 34.96 11.32 -4.18
C ASP A 728 34.76 11.17 -5.71
N GLY A 729 33.53 11.35 -6.19
CA GLY A 729 33.16 11.21 -7.60
C GLY A 729 32.84 9.78 -8.06
N LEU A 730 32.89 8.77 -7.17
CA LEU A 730 32.51 7.40 -7.50
C LEU A 730 31.05 7.34 -7.99
N GLY A 731 30.82 6.68 -9.12
CA GLY A 731 29.50 6.53 -9.77
C GLY A 731 29.22 7.57 -10.86
N LEU A 732 30.13 8.53 -11.09
CA LEU A 732 29.97 9.58 -12.10
C LEU A 732 30.75 9.32 -13.40
N MET A 733 31.74 8.43 -13.41
CA MET A 733 32.55 8.17 -14.61
C MET A 733 31.71 7.50 -15.71
N LEU A 734 30.78 6.62 -15.33
CA LEU A 734 29.89 5.91 -16.27
C LEU A 734 28.51 6.57 -16.38
N LEU A 735 28.38 7.87 -16.07
CA LEU A 735 27.09 8.56 -16.23
C LEU A 735 26.68 8.59 -17.71
N GLY A 736 25.45 8.14 -18.03
CA GLY A 736 24.95 8.06 -19.40
C GLY A 736 25.25 6.77 -20.19
N VAL A 737 26.21 5.97 -19.74
CA VAL A 737 26.54 4.64 -20.27
C VAL A 737 26.41 3.57 -19.18
N THR A 738 26.65 2.31 -19.49
CA THR A 738 26.69 1.19 -18.54
C THR A 738 27.97 0.40 -18.72
N GLY A 739 28.39 -0.34 -17.68
CA GLY A 739 29.64 -1.11 -17.71
C GLY A 739 29.75 -2.06 -18.91
N ASP A 740 28.65 -2.67 -19.35
CA ASP A 740 28.58 -3.56 -20.50
C ASP A 740 28.76 -2.87 -21.87
N GLU A 741 28.68 -1.54 -21.93
CA GLU A 741 28.93 -0.77 -23.16
C GLU A 741 30.42 -0.39 -23.32
N VAL A 742 31.20 -0.46 -22.24
CA VAL A 742 32.58 0.05 -22.18
C VAL A 742 33.62 -0.99 -21.75
N LEU A 743 33.19 -2.11 -21.15
CA LEU A 743 34.05 -3.24 -20.78
C LEU A 743 33.78 -4.46 -21.66
N GLU A 744 34.76 -5.35 -21.73
CA GLU A 744 34.58 -6.68 -22.33
C GLU A 744 33.50 -7.47 -21.58
N LYS A 745 32.69 -8.22 -22.33
CA LYS A 745 31.51 -8.92 -21.78
C LYS A 745 31.85 -9.85 -20.61
N GLU A 746 32.92 -10.63 -20.72
CA GLU A 746 33.35 -11.55 -19.67
C GLU A 746 33.78 -10.84 -18.39
N VAL A 747 34.43 -9.69 -18.53
CA VAL A 747 34.86 -8.85 -17.40
C VAL A 747 33.64 -8.26 -16.70
N TYR A 748 32.71 -7.68 -17.46
CA TYR A 748 31.47 -7.11 -16.92
C TYR A 748 30.65 -8.16 -16.17
N GLU A 749 30.41 -9.35 -16.77
CA GLU A 749 29.61 -10.39 -16.13
C GLU A 749 30.23 -10.89 -14.83
N LYS A 750 31.56 -10.98 -14.75
CA LYS A 750 32.26 -11.31 -13.50
C LYS A 750 32.03 -10.24 -12.44
N ILE A 751 32.21 -8.96 -12.79
CA ILE A 751 31.98 -7.83 -11.87
C ILE A 751 30.53 -7.82 -11.37
N LYS A 752 29.56 -7.97 -12.29
CA LYS A 752 28.13 -8.05 -11.97
C LYS A 752 27.84 -9.15 -10.93
N GLN A 753 28.36 -10.36 -11.15
CA GLN A 753 28.15 -11.49 -10.24
C GLN A 753 28.81 -11.29 -8.86
N GLU A 754 29.98 -10.64 -8.79
CA GLU A 754 30.64 -10.32 -7.52
C GLU A 754 29.90 -9.21 -6.77
N THR A 755 29.52 -8.14 -7.47
CA THR A 755 28.77 -7.00 -6.91
C THR A 755 27.45 -7.42 -6.28
N LEU A 756 26.65 -8.25 -6.98
CA LEU A 756 25.35 -8.70 -6.50
C LEU A 756 25.45 -9.48 -5.16
N LYS A 757 26.58 -10.11 -4.86
CA LYS A 757 26.82 -10.81 -3.58
C LYS A 757 27.20 -9.85 -2.45
N LEU A 758 27.82 -8.73 -2.78
CA LEU A 758 28.39 -7.78 -1.82
C LEU A 758 27.41 -6.66 -1.45
N VAL A 759 26.59 -6.21 -2.40
CA VAL A 759 25.68 -5.08 -2.24
C VAL A 759 24.79 -5.22 -1.00
N ARG A 760 24.69 -4.14 -0.20
CA ARG A 760 23.98 -4.14 1.08
C ARG A 760 22.89 -3.08 1.10
N GLY A 761 21.68 -3.48 1.47
CA GLY A 761 20.57 -2.54 1.53
C GLY A 761 19.21 -3.18 1.79
N THR A 762 18.17 -2.39 1.59
CA THR A 762 16.76 -2.78 1.79
C THR A 762 15.92 -2.04 0.78
N VAL A 763 15.02 -2.76 0.11
CA VAL A 763 13.88 -2.16 -0.59
C VAL A 763 12.62 -2.46 0.23
N GLN A 764 11.71 -1.50 0.35
CA GLN A 764 10.52 -1.70 1.16
C GLN A 764 9.57 -2.71 0.52
N ALA A 765 9.02 -2.38 -0.66
CA ALA A 765 8.36 -3.32 -1.57
C ALA A 765 7.29 -4.24 -0.94
N ASP A 766 6.62 -3.77 0.12
CA ASP A 766 5.55 -4.56 0.77
C ASP A 766 4.20 -4.17 0.17
N ILE A 767 3.74 -4.98 -0.78
CA ILE A 767 2.50 -4.77 -1.53
C ILE A 767 1.25 -5.00 -0.66
N LEU A 768 1.30 -5.89 0.32
CA LEU A 768 0.14 -6.23 1.14
C LEU A 768 -0.32 -5.06 1.99
N LYS A 769 0.61 -4.28 2.55
CA LYS A 769 0.26 -3.05 3.29
C LYS A 769 -0.28 -1.92 2.39
N GLU A 770 0.01 -1.96 1.08
CA GLU A 770 -0.45 -0.92 0.16
C GLU A 770 -1.97 -0.96 0.00
N ASP A 771 -2.53 -2.15 -0.18
CA ASP A 771 -3.98 -2.34 -0.28
C ASP A 771 -4.67 -2.14 1.08
N GLN A 772 -4.00 -2.52 2.17
CA GLN A 772 -4.53 -2.40 3.54
C GLN A 772 -4.56 -0.95 4.05
N ALA A 773 -3.55 -0.13 3.75
CA ALA A 773 -3.38 1.18 4.38
C ALA A 773 -2.77 2.28 3.48
N GLN A 774 -1.60 2.05 2.86
CA GLN A 774 -0.81 3.15 2.28
C GLN A 774 -1.32 3.64 0.91
N ASN A 775 -2.06 2.79 0.18
CA ASN A 775 -2.73 3.12 -1.07
C ASN A 775 -1.79 3.57 -2.22
N THR A 776 -0.52 3.12 -2.27
CA THR A 776 0.42 3.39 -3.39
C THR A 776 0.58 2.19 -4.34
N CYS A 777 -0.37 1.25 -4.31
CA CYS A 777 -0.39 0.14 -5.27
C CYS A 777 -0.75 0.67 -6.67
N ILE A 778 0.10 0.38 -7.66
CA ILE A 778 -0.11 0.83 -9.05
C ILE A 778 -0.45 -0.32 -10.01
N PHE A 779 -0.04 -1.54 -9.66
CA PHE A 779 -0.39 -2.77 -10.38
C PHE A 779 -1.46 -3.56 -9.64
N SER A 780 -2.10 -4.52 -10.31
CA SER A 780 -2.93 -5.50 -9.60
C SER A 780 -2.12 -6.20 -8.48
N THR A 781 -2.75 -6.45 -7.34
CA THR A 781 -2.08 -7.06 -6.16
C THR A 781 -1.41 -8.39 -6.52
N GLU A 782 -2.05 -9.20 -7.37
CA GLU A 782 -1.51 -10.47 -7.84
C GLU A 782 -0.24 -10.28 -8.69
N PHE A 783 -0.26 -9.33 -9.63
CA PHE A 783 0.90 -9.04 -10.49
C PHE A 783 2.07 -8.45 -9.70
N ALA A 784 1.77 -7.56 -8.74
CA ALA A 784 2.77 -7.00 -7.85
C ALA A 784 3.43 -8.09 -6.97
N LEU A 785 2.65 -9.01 -6.41
CA LEU A 785 3.19 -10.18 -5.68
C LEU A 785 3.99 -11.11 -6.60
N LYS A 786 3.58 -11.29 -7.86
CA LYS A 786 4.38 -11.99 -8.88
C LYS A 786 5.77 -11.38 -9.01
N MET A 787 5.86 -10.05 -9.18
CA MET A 787 7.15 -9.36 -9.30
C MET A 787 7.99 -9.47 -8.02
N MET A 788 7.38 -9.47 -6.83
CA MET A 788 8.10 -9.70 -5.58
C MET A 788 8.72 -11.10 -5.50
N GLY A 789 7.99 -12.13 -5.95
CA GLY A 789 8.54 -13.48 -6.07
C GLY A 789 9.67 -13.56 -7.09
N ASP A 790 9.59 -12.81 -8.20
CA ASP A 790 10.64 -12.78 -9.21
C ASP A 790 11.94 -12.13 -8.71
N ILE A 791 11.82 -11.06 -7.91
CA ILE A 791 12.97 -10.45 -7.21
C ILE A 791 13.61 -11.49 -6.29
N GLN A 792 12.82 -12.18 -5.47
CA GLN A 792 13.35 -13.15 -4.51
C GLN A 792 14.01 -14.34 -5.22
N GLU A 793 13.42 -14.84 -6.31
CA GLU A 793 14.01 -15.89 -7.13
C GLU A 793 15.35 -15.45 -7.74
N PHE A 794 15.41 -14.22 -8.27
CA PHE A 794 16.65 -13.64 -8.79
C PHE A 794 17.72 -13.51 -7.69
N PHE A 795 17.32 -13.12 -6.47
CA PHE A 795 18.22 -12.99 -5.32
C PHE A 795 18.82 -14.33 -4.93
N ILE A 796 18.01 -15.39 -4.86
CA ILE A 796 18.48 -16.75 -4.55
C ILE A 796 19.46 -17.23 -5.63
N LYS A 797 19.08 -17.12 -6.91
CA LYS A 797 19.89 -17.56 -8.04
C LYS A 797 21.25 -16.86 -8.12
N ASN A 798 21.30 -15.56 -7.82
CA ASN A 798 22.53 -14.75 -7.88
C ASN A 798 23.21 -14.59 -6.50
N GLN A 799 22.73 -15.28 -5.46
CA GLN A 799 23.30 -15.25 -4.10
C GLN A 799 23.33 -13.83 -3.47
N VAL A 800 22.30 -13.03 -3.70
CA VAL A 800 22.11 -11.70 -3.11
C VAL A 800 21.70 -11.87 -1.63
N ARG A 801 22.69 -12.01 -0.74
CA ARG A 801 22.49 -12.37 0.68
C ARG A 801 22.57 -11.20 1.67
N ASN A 802 22.96 -10.02 1.19
CA ASN A 802 23.18 -8.83 2.01
C ASN A 802 22.13 -7.73 1.74
N PHE A 803 21.17 -7.99 0.86
CA PHE A 803 20.09 -7.08 0.51
C PHE A 803 18.75 -7.70 0.93
N TYR A 804 17.94 -6.94 1.65
CA TYR A 804 16.58 -7.35 2.03
C TYR A 804 15.62 -7.03 0.87
N SER A 805 14.99 -8.06 0.32
CA SER A 805 14.10 -7.99 -0.86
C SER A 805 12.73 -7.39 -0.53
N VAL A 806 12.33 -7.44 0.74
CA VAL A 806 11.10 -6.85 1.25
C VAL A 806 11.30 -6.41 2.70
N SER A 807 10.76 -5.23 3.03
CA SER A 807 10.63 -4.72 4.39
C SER A 807 9.14 -4.67 4.75
N ILE A 808 8.68 -5.74 5.39
CA ILE A 808 7.29 -5.97 5.78
C ILE A 808 6.89 -4.92 6.83
N SER A 809 5.93 -4.06 6.50
CA SER A 809 5.78 -2.77 7.19
C SER A 809 4.41 -2.60 7.84
N GLY A 810 4.44 -2.34 9.15
CA GLY A 810 3.31 -1.90 9.97
C GLY A 810 3.24 -0.40 10.18
N TYR A 811 4.32 0.34 9.90
CA TYR A 811 4.37 1.79 10.10
C TYR A 811 3.15 2.50 9.50
N HIS A 812 2.93 2.29 8.20
CA HIS A 812 1.85 2.92 7.45
C HIS A 812 0.46 2.47 7.91
N ILE A 813 0.33 1.22 8.39
CA ILE A 813 -0.91 0.69 8.98
C ILE A 813 -1.26 1.45 10.26
N ALA A 814 -0.26 1.72 11.11
CA ALA A 814 -0.44 2.50 12.34
C ALA A 814 -0.72 3.98 12.05
N GLU A 815 0.05 4.60 11.13
CA GLU A 815 -0.15 6.00 10.75
C GLU A 815 -1.53 6.23 10.10
N ALA A 816 -2.10 5.23 9.42
CA ALA A 816 -3.43 5.29 8.85
C ALA A 816 -4.57 5.19 9.88
N GLY A 817 -4.30 4.74 11.11
CA GLY A 817 -5.39 4.48 12.04
C GLY A 817 -5.12 3.48 13.15
N ALA A 818 -4.33 2.46 12.85
CA ALA A 818 -4.32 1.25 13.65
C ALA A 818 -3.66 1.43 15.01
N ASN A 819 -4.22 0.78 16.02
CA ASN A 819 -3.60 0.65 17.33
C ASN A 819 -2.37 -0.31 17.26
N PRO A 820 -1.54 -0.37 18.33
CA PRO A 820 -0.31 -1.16 18.34
C PRO A 820 -0.54 -2.65 18.07
N ILE A 821 -1.64 -3.23 18.58
CA ILE A 821 -1.97 -4.66 18.44
C ILE A 821 -2.30 -4.96 16.98
N THR A 822 -3.22 -4.20 16.39
CA THR A 822 -3.64 -4.37 14.99
C THR A 822 -2.46 -4.15 14.04
N GLN A 823 -1.61 -3.15 14.31
CA GLN A 823 -0.38 -2.94 13.55
C GLN A 823 0.48 -4.21 13.52
N VAL A 824 0.90 -4.73 14.68
CA VAL A 824 1.84 -5.85 14.73
C VAL A 824 1.20 -7.12 14.18
N ALA A 825 -0.08 -7.37 14.47
CA ALA A 825 -0.80 -8.53 13.96
C ALA A 825 -0.86 -8.53 12.43
N PHE A 826 -1.27 -7.42 11.80
CA PHE A 826 -1.34 -7.35 10.34
C PHE A 826 0.05 -7.45 9.71
N THR A 827 1.07 -6.84 10.31
CA THR A 827 2.44 -6.88 9.79
C THR A 827 3.02 -8.29 9.84
N LEU A 828 2.90 -9.00 10.96
CA LEU A 828 3.38 -10.39 11.04
C LEU A 828 2.58 -11.31 10.13
N ALA A 829 1.26 -11.11 10.02
CA ALA A 829 0.42 -11.87 9.10
C ALA A 829 0.84 -11.65 7.64
N ASN A 830 1.15 -10.41 7.24
CA ASN A 830 1.69 -10.10 5.92
C ASN A 830 3.03 -10.80 5.68
N GLY A 831 3.96 -10.74 6.65
CA GLY A 831 5.25 -11.42 6.57
C GLY A 831 5.11 -12.94 6.39
N LEU A 832 4.21 -13.57 7.15
CA LEU A 832 3.90 -14.99 7.03
C LEU A 832 3.19 -15.34 5.71
N THR A 833 2.48 -14.39 5.11
CA THR A 833 1.89 -14.56 3.77
C THR A 833 2.96 -14.58 2.69
N TYR A 834 3.99 -13.73 2.77
CA TYR A 834 5.15 -13.82 1.88
C TYR A 834 5.89 -15.14 2.04
N VAL A 835 6.00 -15.66 3.26
CA VAL A 835 6.60 -16.97 3.52
C VAL A 835 5.83 -18.07 2.79
N GLU A 836 4.52 -18.16 2.98
CA GLU A 836 3.68 -19.16 2.29
C GLU A 836 3.73 -18.98 0.77
N TYR A 837 3.75 -17.75 0.27
CA TYR A 837 3.85 -17.48 -1.16
C TYR A 837 5.19 -17.95 -1.75
N PHE A 838 6.32 -17.63 -1.12
CA PHE A 838 7.63 -18.06 -1.60
C PHE A 838 7.81 -19.59 -1.51
N LEU A 839 7.25 -20.24 -0.48
CA LEU A 839 7.19 -21.69 -0.39
C LEU A 839 6.35 -22.30 -1.52
N SER A 840 5.21 -21.69 -1.88
CA SER A 840 4.37 -22.15 -3.00
C SER A 840 5.08 -22.09 -4.35
N ARG A 841 6.07 -21.18 -4.50
CA ARG A 841 6.96 -21.09 -5.66
C ARG A 841 8.14 -22.08 -5.63
N GLY A 842 8.21 -22.96 -4.63
CA GLY A 842 9.25 -23.97 -4.49
C GLY A 842 10.57 -23.46 -3.89
N MET A 843 10.60 -22.26 -3.31
CA MET A 843 11.78 -21.73 -2.63
C MET A 843 11.93 -22.38 -1.24
N LYS A 844 13.17 -22.61 -0.78
CA LYS A 844 13.40 -23.16 0.58
C LYS A 844 13.36 -22.03 1.60
N ILE A 845 12.77 -22.30 2.77
CA ILE A 845 12.60 -21.31 3.84
C ILE A 845 13.88 -20.57 4.21
N ASP A 846 14.99 -21.32 4.33
CA ASP A 846 16.29 -20.78 4.75
C ASP A 846 17.02 -19.97 3.67
N ASP A 847 16.56 -20.04 2.41
CA ASP A 847 17.14 -19.28 1.30
C ASP A 847 16.59 -17.84 1.24
N PHE A 848 15.42 -17.57 1.81
CA PHE A 848 14.77 -16.25 1.75
C PHE A 848 14.40 -15.64 3.11
N ALA A 849 14.07 -16.42 4.14
CA ALA A 849 13.65 -15.87 5.43
C ALA A 849 14.70 -14.92 6.06
N PRO A 850 16.02 -15.19 5.96
CA PRO A 850 17.03 -14.24 6.44
C PRO A 850 17.10 -12.89 5.71
N ASN A 851 16.48 -12.80 4.52
CA ASN A 851 16.37 -11.61 3.67
C ASN A 851 15.04 -10.87 3.87
N LEU A 852 14.19 -11.29 4.82
CA LEU A 852 13.02 -10.53 5.25
C LEU A 852 13.43 -9.54 6.34
N SER A 853 13.00 -8.28 6.17
CA SER A 853 13.11 -7.24 7.19
C SER A 853 11.70 -6.81 7.61
N PHE A 854 11.58 -6.25 8.82
CA PHE A 854 10.32 -5.72 9.34
C PHE A 854 10.44 -4.22 9.64
N PHE A 855 9.32 -3.52 9.63
CA PHE A 855 9.27 -2.08 9.91
C PHE A 855 8.03 -1.66 10.69
N PHE A 856 8.21 -1.18 11.92
CA PHE A 856 7.12 -0.78 12.82
C PHE A 856 7.14 0.74 13.13
N SER A 857 5.97 1.28 13.47
CA SER A 857 5.78 2.59 14.13
C SER A 857 5.82 2.42 15.65
N ASN A 858 6.41 3.38 16.36
CA ASN A 858 6.34 3.49 17.82
C ASN A 858 5.59 4.77 18.23
N GLY A 859 4.50 4.61 18.98
CA GLY A 859 3.72 5.70 19.57
C GLY A 859 3.83 5.76 21.10
N ILE A 860 2.78 6.26 21.75
CA ILE A 860 2.78 6.56 23.20
C ILE A 860 2.04 5.51 24.05
N ASP A 861 1.11 4.76 23.46
CA ASP A 861 0.37 3.68 24.13
C ASP A 861 1.30 2.63 24.78
N PRO A 862 0.90 2.03 25.92
CA PRO A 862 1.77 1.15 26.71
C PRO A 862 2.29 -0.07 25.94
N GLU A 863 1.52 -0.59 24.99
CA GLU A 863 1.90 -1.74 24.16
C GLU A 863 3.15 -1.48 23.33
N TYR A 864 3.42 -0.22 22.94
CA TYR A 864 4.64 0.15 22.19
C TYR A 864 5.93 -0.14 22.96
N ALA A 865 5.88 -0.32 24.28
CA ALA A 865 7.04 -0.74 25.05
C ALA A 865 7.47 -2.20 24.80
N VAL A 866 6.60 -3.03 24.19
CA VAL A 866 6.82 -4.48 24.02
C VAL A 866 6.59 -5.03 22.61
N ILE A 867 6.18 -4.20 21.64
CA ILE A 867 5.83 -4.70 20.30
C ILE A 867 6.97 -5.46 19.61
N GLY A 868 8.22 -5.01 19.75
CA GLY A 868 9.37 -5.62 19.08
C GLY A 868 9.73 -6.99 19.65
N ARG A 869 9.76 -7.11 20.98
CA ARG A 869 9.97 -8.40 21.67
C ARG A 869 8.86 -9.41 21.41
N VAL A 870 7.60 -8.97 21.37
CA VAL A 870 6.48 -9.85 21.02
C VAL A 870 6.60 -10.33 19.58
N ALA A 871 6.90 -9.42 18.64
CA ALA A 871 7.10 -9.78 17.23
C ALA A 871 8.23 -10.81 17.04
N ARG A 872 9.37 -10.62 17.72
CA ARG A 872 10.49 -11.60 17.71
C ARG A 872 10.05 -12.97 18.23
N ARG A 873 9.35 -13.00 19.36
CA ARG A 873 8.92 -14.25 20.01
C ARG A 873 7.94 -15.04 19.13
N ILE A 874 6.92 -14.39 18.58
CA ILE A 874 5.95 -15.04 17.67
C ILE A 874 6.65 -15.56 16.41
N TRP A 875 7.50 -14.73 15.77
CA TRP A 875 8.21 -15.13 14.57
C TRP A 875 9.15 -16.31 14.81
N ALA A 876 9.91 -16.30 15.90
CA ALA A 876 10.82 -17.38 16.25
C ALA A 876 10.07 -18.70 16.47
N LYS A 877 8.96 -18.67 17.23
CA LYS A 877 8.09 -19.85 17.44
C LYS A 877 7.55 -20.37 16.11
N ALA A 878 7.04 -19.48 15.23
CA ALA A 878 6.53 -19.85 13.91
C ALA A 878 7.61 -20.48 13.03
N MET A 879 8.76 -19.83 12.86
CA MET A 879 9.87 -20.32 12.03
C MET A 879 10.37 -21.69 12.47
N LYS A 880 10.53 -21.90 13.79
CA LYS A 880 11.04 -23.16 14.34
C LYS A 880 10.01 -24.29 14.25
N TYR A 881 8.79 -24.08 14.73
CA TYR A 881 7.82 -25.17 14.92
C TYR A 881 6.87 -25.38 13.76
N LYS A 882 6.51 -24.31 13.02
CA LYS A 882 5.65 -24.44 11.83
C LYS A 882 6.46 -24.75 10.57
N TYR A 883 7.58 -24.05 10.37
CA TYR A 883 8.34 -24.12 9.12
C TYR A 883 9.63 -24.93 9.19
N GLY A 884 10.08 -25.35 10.38
CA GLY A 884 11.31 -26.12 10.55
C GLY A 884 12.58 -25.39 10.12
N ALA A 885 12.56 -24.05 10.19
CA ALA A 885 13.64 -23.19 9.73
C ALA A 885 14.81 -23.15 10.74
N ASN A 886 15.99 -22.76 10.27
CA ASN A 886 17.16 -22.60 11.14
C ASN A 886 17.10 -21.32 12.01
N ASP A 887 18.04 -21.20 12.96
CA ASP A 887 18.10 -20.06 13.89
C ASP A 887 18.20 -18.70 13.17
N ARG A 888 18.93 -18.62 12.05
CA ARG A 888 19.09 -17.37 11.30
C ARG A 888 17.77 -16.93 10.68
N SER A 889 16.93 -17.88 10.24
CA SER A 889 15.58 -17.62 9.72
C SER A 889 14.60 -17.22 10.83
N ALA A 890 14.80 -17.72 12.05
CA ALA A 890 14.03 -17.37 13.25
C ALA A 890 14.38 -15.99 13.84
N MET A 891 15.47 -15.34 13.40
CA MET A 891 15.86 -14.01 13.87
C MET A 891 15.13 -12.90 13.11
N LEU A 892 14.00 -12.43 13.66
CA LEU A 892 13.28 -11.26 13.15
C LEU A 892 14.08 -9.98 13.41
N LYS A 893 14.50 -9.32 12.33
CA LYS A 893 15.17 -8.01 12.39
C LYS A 893 14.19 -6.93 11.96
N TYR A 894 14.18 -5.82 12.68
CA TYR A 894 13.25 -4.74 12.38
C TYR A 894 13.83 -3.34 12.52
N HIS A 895 13.26 -2.45 11.74
CA HIS A 895 13.37 -1.00 11.86
C HIS A 895 12.20 -0.47 12.69
N ILE A 896 12.44 0.53 13.53
CA ILE A 896 11.40 1.36 14.13
C ILE A 896 11.52 2.79 13.61
N GLN A 897 10.37 3.41 13.34
CA GLN A 897 10.23 4.85 13.18
C GLN A 897 9.26 5.38 14.26
N THR A 898 9.57 6.54 14.82
CA THR A 898 8.66 7.26 15.73
C THR A 898 7.36 7.66 15.01
N SER A 899 6.22 7.66 15.68
CA SER A 899 4.92 7.89 15.03
C SER A 899 4.76 9.34 14.57
N GLY A 900 4.49 9.56 13.29
CA GLY A 900 4.20 10.88 12.72
C GLY A 900 2.84 11.42 13.20
N ARG A 901 1.85 10.54 13.32
CA ARG A 901 0.49 10.84 13.79
C ARG A 901 0.45 11.38 15.22
N SER A 902 1.43 10.98 16.04
CA SER A 902 1.58 11.50 17.40
C SER A 902 2.12 12.93 17.47
N LEU A 903 2.61 13.47 16.34
CA LEU A 903 3.17 14.80 16.24
C LEU A 903 2.10 15.77 15.72
N HIS A 904 2.10 16.99 16.23
CA HIS A 904 1.03 17.94 15.99
C HIS A 904 1.57 19.26 15.46
N ALA A 905 0.77 19.94 14.63
CA ALA A 905 1.14 21.24 14.04
C ALA A 905 1.00 22.40 15.04
N GLN A 906 0.35 22.15 16.17
CA GLN A 906 0.26 23.04 17.32
C GLN A 906 1.36 22.70 18.34
N GLU A 907 1.94 23.72 18.96
CA GLU A 907 2.99 23.56 19.98
C GLU A 907 4.09 22.57 19.54
N ILE A 908 4.61 22.76 18.33
CA ILE A 908 5.53 21.82 17.67
C ILE A 908 6.76 21.48 18.52
N ALA A 909 7.18 22.34 19.44
CA ALA A 909 8.27 22.07 20.37
C ALA A 909 8.01 20.84 21.28
N PHE A 910 6.74 20.51 21.56
CA PHE A 910 6.39 19.32 22.35
C PHE A 910 6.61 18.02 21.58
N ASN A 911 6.77 18.06 20.26
CA ASN A 911 7.00 16.88 19.45
C ASN A 911 8.36 16.23 19.76
N ASP A 912 9.40 17.01 20.06
CA ASP A 912 10.71 16.45 20.48
C ASP A 912 10.59 15.59 21.75
N ILE A 913 9.70 15.97 22.67
CA ILE A 913 9.45 15.22 23.91
C ILE A 913 8.82 13.86 23.57
N ARG A 914 7.79 13.86 22.70
CA ARG A 914 7.11 12.64 22.24
C ARG A 914 8.08 11.71 21.52
N THR A 915 8.84 12.24 20.55
CA THR A 915 9.84 11.51 19.78
C THR A 915 10.93 10.92 20.69
N THR A 916 11.35 11.64 21.73
CA THR A 916 12.33 11.14 22.71
C THR A 916 11.83 9.92 23.47
N LEU A 917 10.58 9.94 23.94
CA LEU A 917 9.99 8.80 24.66
C LEU A 917 9.81 7.58 23.76
N GLN A 918 9.37 7.79 22.52
CA GLN A 918 9.19 6.73 21.52
C GLN A 918 10.53 6.08 21.13
N ALA A 919 11.57 6.89 20.94
CA ALA A 919 12.93 6.44 20.68
C ALA A 919 13.50 5.64 21.87
N LEU A 920 13.18 6.04 23.10
CA LEU A 920 13.60 5.33 24.31
C LEU A 920 13.03 3.90 24.36
N TYR A 921 11.73 3.73 24.13
CA TYR A 921 11.11 2.41 24.03
C TYR A 921 11.77 1.55 22.95
N ALA A 922 12.02 2.13 21.77
CA ALA A 922 12.65 1.41 20.67
C ALA A 922 14.08 0.91 21.00
N ILE A 923 14.87 1.73 21.70
CA ILE A 923 16.26 1.40 22.08
C ILE A 923 16.30 0.40 23.24
N TYR A 924 15.38 0.52 24.21
CA TYR A 924 15.26 -0.42 25.32
C TYR A 924 14.77 -1.79 24.88
N ASP A 925 13.89 -1.85 23.87
CA ASP A 925 13.44 -3.11 23.26
C ASP A 925 14.38 -3.62 22.16
N ASN A 926 15.61 -3.09 22.10
CA ASN A 926 16.72 -3.59 21.29
C ASN A 926 16.43 -3.64 19.77
N CYS A 927 15.87 -2.55 19.21
CA CYS A 927 15.65 -2.42 17.77
C CYS A 927 16.95 -2.47 16.95
N ASN A 928 16.88 -2.90 15.68
CA ASN A 928 18.06 -3.03 14.81
C ASN A 928 18.39 -1.77 14.01
N SER A 929 17.40 -0.88 13.84
CA SER A 929 17.54 0.40 13.15
C SER A 929 16.46 1.36 13.65
N LEU A 930 16.78 2.64 13.83
CA LEU A 930 15.84 3.64 14.34
C LEU A 930 15.84 4.92 13.49
N HIS A 931 14.64 5.41 13.18
CA HIS A 931 14.38 6.73 12.65
C HIS A 931 13.65 7.57 13.71
N THR A 932 14.08 8.80 13.89
CA THR A 932 13.44 9.80 14.75
C THR A 932 12.92 10.91 13.86
N ASN A 933 11.61 11.18 13.96
CA ASN A 933 10.97 12.27 13.21
C ASN A 933 11.42 13.62 13.76
N ALA A 934 11.34 14.65 12.92
CA ALA A 934 11.61 16.02 13.34
C ALA A 934 10.42 16.63 14.09
N TYR A 935 10.66 17.71 14.83
CA TYR A 935 9.60 18.37 15.60
C TYR A 935 8.57 19.09 14.71
N ASP A 936 8.95 19.44 13.48
CA ASP A 936 8.17 20.13 12.46
C ASP A 936 7.49 19.18 11.44
N GLU A 937 7.55 17.86 11.68
CA GLU A 937 7.01 16.79 10.82
C GLU A 937 5.55 17.02 10.39
N ALA A 938 4.72 17.58 11.28
CA ALA A 938 3.30 17.83 11.00
C ALA A 938 3.05 18.94 9.96
N ILE A 939 4.10 19.64 9.51
CA ILE A 939 4.00 20.81 8.64
C ILE A 939 4.86 20.66 7.37
N THR A 940 6.14 20.29 7.49
CA THR A 940 7.09 20.29 6.37
C THR A 940 8.08 19.13 6.46
N THR A 941 8.75 18.82 5.35
CA THR A 941 9.95 17.99 5.33
C THR A 941 11.05 18.65 6.20
N PRO A 942 11.82 17.87 6.98
CA PRO A 942 12.77 18.40 7.95
C PRO A 942 13.85 19.33 7.35
N THR A 943 14.03 20.52 7.96
CA THR A 943 15.16 21.42 7.65
C THR A 943 16.50 20.85 8.16
N GLU A 944 17.63 21.47 7.82
CA GLU A 944 18.93 21.07 8.41
C GLU A 944 18.95 21.17 9.94
N GLU A 945 18.37 22.23 10.51
CA GLU A 945 18.27 22.41 11.96
C GLU A 945 17.39 21.32 12.60
N SER A 946 16.26 21.01 11.97
CA SER A 946 15.27 20.10 12.53
C SER A 946 15.73 18.63 12.43
N VAL A 947 16.42 18.24 11.34
CA VAL A 947 17.10 16.94 11.24
C VAL A 947 18.16 16.79 12.33
N ARG A 948 18.95 17.83 12.62
CA ARG A 948 19.98 17.75 13.66
C ARG A 948 19.38 17.49 15.04
N ARG A 949 18.24 18.11 15.38
CA ARG A 949 17.53 17.83 16.64
C ARG A 949 17.01 16.40 16.70
N ALA A 950 16.38 15.93 15.62
CA ALA A 950 15.91 14.56 15.52
C ALA A 950 17.05 13.55 15.69
N MET A 951 18.22 13.79 15.09
CA MET A 951 19.41 12.96 15.26
C MET A 951 19.98 13.03 16.68
N ALA A 952 20.00 14.22 17.28
CA ALA A 952 20.50 14.42 18.64
C ALA A 952 19.74 13.57 19.67
N ILE A 953 18.44 13.34 19.49
CA ILE A 953 17.67 12.42 20.36
C ILE A 953 18.32 11.04 20.42
N GLN A 954 18.64 10.43 19.27
CA GLN A 954 19.29 9.12 19.23
C GLN A 954 20.70 9.15 19.81
N LEU A 955 21.46 10.21 19.53
CA LEU A 955 22.83 10.37 20.03
C LEU A 955 22.84 10.52 21.56
N ILE A 956 21.96 11.34 22.14
CA ILE A 956 21.84 11.52 23.59
C ILE A 956 21.46 10.20 24.25
N ILE A 957 20.45 9.48 23.73
CA ILE A 957 20.04 8.20 24.31
C ILE A 957 21.19 7.17 24.24
N ASN A 958 21.87 7.03 23.10
CA ASN A 958 22.92 6.01 22.95
C ASN A 958 24.24 6.37 23.66
N ARG A 959 24.59 7.67 23.72
CA ARG A 959 25.90 8.13 24.19
C ARG A 959 25.87 8.64 25.62
N GLU A 960 24.85 9.39 26.02
CA GLU A 960 24.80 10.10 27.31
C GLU A 960 23.93 9.40 28.37
N LEU A 961 22.75 8.88 27.98
CA LEU A 961 21.82 8.28 28.94
C LEU A 961 22.44 7.05 29.63
N GLY A 962 22.63 7.10 30.95
CA GLY A 962 23.37 6.06 31.68
C GLY A 962 22.74 4.66 31.61
N LEU A 963 21.41 4.56 31.66
CA LEU A 963 20.73 3.25 31.67
C LEU A 963 20.81 2.53 30.30
N SER A 964 20.98 3.25 29.19
CA SER A 964 21.11 2.66 27.85
C SER A 964 22.44 1.90 27.63
N LYS A 965 23.39 2.02 28.58
CA LYS A 965 24.59 1.18 28.63
C LYS A 965 24.28 -0.26 29.01
N ASN A 966 23.13 -0.50 29.64
CA ASN A 966 22.54 -1.82 29.75
C ASN A 966 21.66 -2.08 28.50
N GLU A 967 21.83 -3.25 27.92
CA GLU A 967 21.25 -3.65 26.64
C GLU A 967 19.99 -4.52 26.80
N ASN A 968 19.63 -4.89 28.04
CA ASN A 968 18.41 -5.62 28.38
C ASN A 968 17.61 -5.01 29.56
N PRO A 969 17.41 -3.69 29.62
CA PRO A 969 16.83 -3.04 30.80
C PRO A 969 15.36 -3.40 31.03
N SER A 970 14.70 -3.92 30.00
CA SER A 970 13.30 -4.34 30.02
C SER A 970 13.06 -5.73 30.62
N GLN A 971 14.10 -6.58 30.76
CA GLN A 971 13.93 -7.93 31.29
C GLN A 971 13.79 -7.94 32.81
N GLY A 972 12.87 -8.77 33.33
CA GLY A 972 12.58 -8.87 34.77
C GLY A 972 11.62 -7.81 35.30
N SER A 973 11.18 -6.86 34.48
CA SER A 973 10.15 -5.89 34.86
C SER A 973 8.76 -6.54 34.76
N PHE A 974 8.03 -6.57 35.88
CA PHE A 974 6.73 -7.25 35.96
C PHE A 974 5.73 -6.75 34.92
N ILE A 975 5.62 -5.43 34.76
CA ILE A 975 4.70 -4.83 33.77
C ILE A 975 5.11 -5.16 32.33
N ILE A 976 6.41 -5.26 32.07
CA ILE A 976 6.89 -5.59 30.72
C ILE A 976 6.61 -7.06 30.40
N GLU A 977 6.82 -7.98 31.34
CA GLU A 977 6.49 -9.39 31.17
C GLU A 977 4.98 -9.58 30.95
N GLU A 978 4.15 -8.93 31.78
CA GLU A 978 2.69 -9.00 31.67
C GLU A 978 2.19 -8.40 30.35
N LEU A 979 2.67 -7.22 29.95
CA LEU A 979 2.32 -6.62 28.65
C LEU A 979 2.78 -7.49 27.49
N THR A 980 3.95 -8.13 27.57
CA THR A 980 4.44 -9.02 26.51
C THR A 980 3.47 -10.18 26.30
N ASP A 981 2.99 -10.81 27.37
CA ASP A 981 2.04 -11.92 27.29
C ASP A 981 0.64 -11.48 26.82
N LEU A 982 0.15 -10.33 27.32
CA LEU A 982 -1.13 -9.75 26.89
C LEU A 982 -1.15 -9.40 25.40
N VAL A 983 -0.10 -8.73 24.93
CA VAL A 983 0.02 -8.30 23.53
C VAL A 983 0.24 -9.50 22.61
N GLU A 984 1.05 -10.50 23.00
CA GLU A 984 1.21 -11.74 22.23
C GLU A 984 -0.14 -12.43 22.05
N GLN A 985 -0.91 -12.61 23.12
CA GLN A 985 -2.21 -13.27 23.05
C GLN A 985 -3.21 -12.50 22.18
N ALA A 986 -3.24 -11.16 22.28
CA ALA A 986 -4.12 -10.33 21.46
C ALA A 986 -3.78 -10.44 19.96
N ILE A 987 -2.48 -10.50 19.61
CA ILE A 987 -2.03 -10.71 18.23
C ILE A 987 -2.42 -12.11 17.72
N LEU A 988 -2.25 -13.15 18.54
CA LEU A 988 -2.62 -14.52 18.16
C LEU A 988 -4.14 -14.70 17.97
N GLU A 989 -4.96 -13.97 18.72
CA GLU A 989 -6.40 -13.94 18.48
C GLU A 989 -6.75 -13.20 17.18
N GLU A 990 -6.01 -12.15 16.84
CA GLU A 990 -6.17 -11.47 15.56
C GLU A 990 -5.78 -12.37 14.37
N PHE A 991 -4.75 -13.20 14.51
CA PHE A 991 -4.39 -14.23 13.53
C PHE A 991 -5.55 -15.20 13.25
N HIS A 992 -6.28 -15.60 14.30
CA HIS A 992 -7.45 -16.47 14.15
C HIS A 992 -8.55 -15.80 13.31
N LYS A 993 -8.89 -14.54 13.62
CA LYS A 993 -9.90 -13.78 12.85
C LYS A 993 -9.53 -13.63 11.38
N ILE A 994 -8.25 -13.40 11.08
CA ILE A 994 -7.75 -13.33 9.69
C ILE A 994 -7.85 -14.71 9.03
N SER A 995 -7.48 -15.78 9.74
CA SER A 995 -7.55 -17.15 9.21
C SER A 995 -8.98 -17.59 8.87
N GLU A 996 -9.98 -17.24 9.69
CA GLU A 996 -11.40 -17.54 9.43
C GLU A 996 -11.93 -16.87 8.15
N ARG A 997 -11.26 -15.82 7.68
CA ARG A 997 -11.59 -15.07 6.46
C ARG A 997 -10.78 -15.52 5.25
N GLY A 998 -10.04 -16.63 5.35
CA GLY A 998 -9.24 -17.14 4.25
C GLY A 998 -7.82 -16.56 4.20
N GLY A 999 -7.22 -16.30 5.37
CA GLY A 999 -5.87 -15.72 5.46
C GLY A 999 -5.85 -14.24 5.07
N VAL A 1000 -4.66 -13.68 4.88
CA VAL A 1000 -4.51 -12.24 4.60
C VAL A 1000 -5.23 -11.82 3.32
N LEU A 1001 -5.05 -12.58 2.23
CA LEU A 1001 -5.65 -12.27 0.93
C LEU A 1001 -7.18 -12.35 0.99
N GLY A 1002 -7.74 -13.40 1.62
CA GLY A 1002 -9.19 -13.52 1.79
C GLY A 1002 -9.77 -12.41 2.68
N ALA A 1003 -9.05 -12.02 3.73
CA ALA A 1003 -9.44 -10.88 4.57
C ALA A 1003 -9.40 -9.54 3.80
N MET A 1004 -8.41 -9.34 2.91
CA MET A 1004 -8.31 -8.15 2.06
C MET A 1004 -9.46 -8.07 1.05
N GLU A 1005 -9.87 -9.20 0.46
CA GLU A 1005 -11.04 -9.25 -0.43
C GLU A 1005 -12.34 -8.82 0.28
N MET A 1006 -12.44 -9.08 1.59
CA MET A 1006 -13.55 -8.65 2.45
C MET A 1006 -13.34 -7.25 3.07
N MET A 1007 -12.26 -6.55 2.72
CA MET A 1007 -11.85 -5.26 3.30
C MET A 1007 -11.68 -5.29 4.81
N TYR A 1008 -11.41 -6.45 5.42
CA TYR A 1008 -11.36 -6.57 6.87
C TYR A 1008 -10.30 -5.66 7.50
N GLN A 1009 -9.07 -5.72 6.99
CA GLN A 1009 -7.97 -4.90 7.50
C GLN A 1009 -8.28 -3.41 7.35
N ARG A 1010 -8.67 -2.99 6.15
CA ARG A 1010 -8.98 -1.58 5.83
C ARG A 1010 -10.10 -1.04 6.73
N ASN A 1011 -11.18 -1.80 6.89
CA ASN A 1011 -12.30 -1.41 7.75
C ASN A 1011 -11.87 -1.28 9.21
N LYS A 1012 -11.12 -2.26 9.73
CA LYS A 1012 -10.65 -2.23 11.11
C LYS A 1012 -9.72 -1.04 11.38
N ILE A 1013 -8.80 -0.74 10.47
CA ILE A 1013 -7.92 0.45 10.55
C ILE A 1013 -8.75 1.74 10.57
N GLN A 1014 -9.77 1.84 9.70
CA GLN A 1014 -10.65 3.01 9.66
C GLN A 1014 -11.49 3.16 10.94
N GLU A 1015 -12.00 2.06 11.49
CA GLU A 1015 -12.76 2.05 12.75
C GLU A 1015 -11.91 2.52 13.92
N GLU A 1016 -10.68 2.00 14.05
CA GLU A 1016 -9.72 2.41 15.08
C GLU A 1016 -9.29 3.88 14.89
N SER A 1017 -9.11 4.32 13.65
CA SER A 1017 -8.83 5.73 13.34
C SER A 1017 -9.96 6.65 13.79
N LEU A 1018 -11.20 6.31 13.44
CA LEU A 1018 -12.40 7.08 13.80
C LEU A 1018 -12.58 7.15 15.31
N TYR A 1019 -12.31 6.06 16.02
CA TYR A 1019 -12.36 6.01 17.47
C TYR A 1019 -11.34 6.99 18.09
N TYR A 1020 -10.07 6.93 17.65
CA TYR A 1020 -9.03 7.85 18.12
C TYR A 1020 -9.38 9.32 17.84
N GLU A 1021 -9.77 9.68 16.61
CA GLU A 1021 -10.08 11.08 16.29
C GLU A 1021 -11.30 11.59 17.06
N SER A 1022 -12.29 10.73 17.33
CA SER A 1022 -13.45 11.09 18.15
C SER A 1022 -13.04 11.43 19.58
N LEU A 1023 -12.18 10.60 20.20
CA LEU A 1023 -11.67 10.84 21.56
C LEU A 1023 -10.75 12.07 21.63
N LYS A 1024 -9.96 12.30 20.60
CA LYS A 1024 -9.10 13.49 20.50
C LYS A 1024 -9.94 14.76 20.38
N HIS A 1025 -10.98 14.75 19.55
CA HIS A 1025 -11.84 15.92 19.33
C HIS A 1025 -12.78 16.21 20.50
N ASN A 1026 -13.32 15.20 21.18
CA ASN A 1026 -14.21 15.40 22.33
C ASN A 1026 -13.43 15.71 23.64
N GLY A 1027 -12.12 15.48 23.65
CA GLY A 1027 -11.23 15.75 24.79
C GLY A 1027 -11.10 14.62 25.80
N GLU A 1028 -11.75 13.47 25.59
CA GLU A 1028 -11.62 12.28 26.46
C GLU A 1028 -10.23 11.65 26.38
N PHE A 1029 -9.57 11.74 25.22
CA PHE A 1029 -8.16 11.41 25.08
C PHE A 1029 -7.31 12.68 25.16
N PRO A 1030 -6.58 12.92 26.27
CA PRO A 1030 -5.86 14.17 26.48
C PRO A 1030 -4.62 14.26 25.58
N VAL A 1031 -4.56 15.35 24.80
CA VAL A 1031 -3.43 15.69 23.94
C VAL A 1031 -2.91 17.07 24.29
N ILE A 1032 -1.76 17.09 24.98
CA ILE A 1032 -1.11 18.31 25.48
C ILE A 1032 -0.76 19.26 24.34
N GLY A 1033 -1.20 20.52 24.47
CA GLY A 1033 -1.02 21.57 23.46
C GLY A 1033 -2.02 21.53 22.31
N VAL A 1034 -2.97 20.58 22.30
CA VAL A 1034 -3.99 20.43 21.24
C VAL A 1034 -5.40 20.60 21.80
N ASN A 1035 -5.84 19.71 22.70
CA ASN A 1035 -7.18 19.77 23.31
C ASN A 1035 -7.15 20.09 24.81
N THR A 1036 -5.97 20.04 25.44
CA THR A 1036 -5.74 20.41 26.84
C THR A 1036 -4.36 21.05 27.00
N PHE A 1037 -4.13 21.76 28.10
CA PHE A 1037 -2.90 22.55 28.33
C PHE A 1037 -2.60 23.51 27.17
N LEU A 1038 -3.58 24.36 26.84
CA LEU A 1038 -3.48 25.33 25.76
C LEU A 1038 -2.73 26.58 26.22
N SER A 1039 -2.10 27.29 25.29
CA SER A 1039 -1.45 28.58 25.57
C SER A 1039 -2.48 29.68 25.86
N LYS A 1040 -2.01 30.86 26.28
CA LYS A 1040 -2.89 32.04 26.45
C LYS A 1040 -3.58 32.46 25.16
N GLU A 1041 -2.97 32.14 24.02
CA GLU A 1041 -3.47 32.42 22.67
C GLU A 1041 -4.30 31.24 22.11
N GLY A 1042 -4.52 30.20 22.92
CA GLY A 1042 -5.18 28.96 22.51
C GLY A 1042 -4.18 27.93 21.99
N SER A 1043 -4.46 27.36 20.81
CA SER A 1043 -3.60 26.36 20.17
C SER A 1043 -3.59 26.59 18.65
N PRO A 1044 -3.05 27.73 18.19
CA PRO A 1044 -3.00 28.02 16.75
C PRO A 1044 -2.00 27.10 16.05
N THR A 1045 -2.26 26.81 14.78
CA THR A 1045 -1.29 26.14 13.91
C THR A 1045 -0.04 27.02 13.76
N ILE A 1046 1.15 26.47 14.00
CA ILE A 1046 2.41 27.22 13.83
C ILE A 1046 2.75 27.30 12.35
N VAL A 1047 3.08 28.51 11.87
CA VAL A 1047 3.61 28.71 10.51
C VAL A 1047 5.14 28.67 10.59
N PRO A 1048 5.80 27.72 9.92
CA PRO A 1048 7.26 27.61 9.97
C PRO A 1048 7.91 28.78 9.21
N GLN A 1049 9.11 29.17 9.63
CA GLN A 1049 9.87 30.24 8.98
C GLN A 1049 10.42 29.80 7.61
N GLU A 1050 10.69 28.51 7.46
CA GLU A 1050 11.22 27.89 6.25
C GLU A 1050 10.37 26.67 5.90
N VAL A 1051 10.04 26.51 4.62
CA VAL A 1051 9.31 25.34 4.10
C VAL A 1051 10.14 24.76 2.96
N ILE A 1052 10.46 23.49 3.06
CA ILE A 1052 11.27 22.81 2.06
C ILE A 1052 10.38 22.37 0.90
N ARG A 1053 10.61 22.95 -0.28
CA ARG A 1053 9.99 22.56 -1.54
C ARG A 1053 11.02 22.55 -2.66
N SER A 1054 10.70 21.83 -3.73
CA SER A 1054 11.46 21.88 -4.98
C SER A 1054 11.30 23.24 -5.67
N THR A 1055 12.38 23.74 -6.26
CA THR A 1055 12.34 24.97 -7.06
C THR A 1055 11.91 24.70 -8.50
N ASP A 1056 11.43 25.72 -9.21
CA ASP A 1056 11.09 25.57 -10.63
C ASP A 1056 12.30 25.17 -11.49
N GLU A 1057 13.50 25.65 -11.14
CA GLU A 1057 14.73 25.26 -11.83
C GLU A 1057 15.02 23.76 -11.66
N GLU A 1058 14.83 23.21 -10.46
CA GLU A 1058 15.00 21.77 -10.19
C GLU A 1058 14.00 20.93 -10.99
N LYS A 1059 12.72 21.35 -11.03
CA LYS A 1059 11.67 20.66 -11.79
C LYS A 1059 11.96 20.66 -13.29
N GLN A 1060 12.33 21.81 -13.85
CA GLN A 1060 12.68 21.95 -15.26
C GLN A 1060 13.96 21.18 -15.63
N ALA A 1061 14.93 21.12 -14.73
CA ALA A 1061 16.14 20.32 -14.91
C ALA A 1061 15.80 18.82 -15.02
N GLN A 1062 14.92 18.29 -14.16
CA GLN A 1062 14.47 16.89 -14.23
C GLN A 1062 13.71 16.59 -15.53
N ILE A 1063 12.78 17.45 -15.94
CA ILE A 1063 12.03 17.28 -17.20
C ILE A 1063 12.98 17.32 -18.41
N SER A 1064 13.95 18.24 -18.41
CA SER A 1064 14.93 18.36 -19.48
C SER A 1064 15.84 17.14 -19.56
N ALA A 1065 16.36 16.68 -18.42
CA ALA A 1065 17.19 15.47 -18.33
C ALA A 1065 16.45 14.22 -18.82
N LEU A 1066 15.16 14.08 -18.46
CA LEU A 1066 14.32 12.99 -18.97
C LEU A 1066 14.13 13.05 -20.48
N ARG A 1067 13.83 14.23 -21.04
CA ARG A 1067 13.68 14.42 -22.50
C ARG A 1067 14.96 14.07 -23.24
N GLU A 1068 16.12 14.44 -22.70
CA GLU A 1068 17.42 14.06 -23.25
C GLU A 1068 17.67 12.56 -23.15
N PHE A 1069 17.32 11.93 -22.02
CA PHE A 1069 17.40 10.49 -21.83
C PHE A 1069 16.54 9.71 -22.84
N HIS A 1070 15.29 10.15 -23.07
CA HIS A 1070 14.42 9.53 -24.08
C HIS A 1070 15.01 9.66 -25.48
N LYS A 1071 15.40 10.87 -25.89
CA LYS A 1071 15.92 11.11 -27.24
C LYS A 1071 17.20 10.33 -27.52
N ARG A 1072 18.14 10.29 -26.58
CA ARG A 1072 19.44 9.60 -26.80
C ARG A 1072 19.32 8.06 -26.79
N ASN A 1073 18.18 7.51 -26.41
CA ASN A 1073 17.90 6.08 -26.31
C ASN A 1073 16.70 5.64 -27.19
N GLU A 1074 16.15 6.53 -28.02
CA GLU A 1074 14.92 6.32 -28.81
C GLU A 1074 14.92 5.00 -29.60
N LYS A 1075 16.06 4.63 -30.20
CA LYS A 1075 16.23 3.39 -30.97
C LYS A 1075 16.10 2.10 -30.15
N ASP A 1076 16.39 2.17 -28.84
CA ASP A 1076 16.41 1.01 -27.95
C ASP A 1076 15.06 0.81 -27.22
N ILE A 1077 14.34 1.91 -26.96
CA ILE A 1077 13.18 1.93 -26.06
C ILE A 1077 12.09 0.96 -26.53
N GLU A 1078 11.64 1.04 -27.78
CA GLU A 1078 10.53 0.23 -28.28
C GLU A 1078 10.84 -1.28 -28.20
N ASN A 1079 12.05 -1.67 -28.60
CA ASN A 1079 12.48 -3.08 -28.60
C ASN A 1079 12.57 -3.64 -27.17
N ARG A 1080 13.10 -2.86 -26.22
CA ARG A 1080 13.20 -3.27 -24.81
C ARG A 1080 11.83 -3.37 -24.15
N LEU A 1081 10.94 -2.40 -24.38
CA LEU A 1081 9.56 -2.46 -23.88
C LEU A 1081 8.79 -3.66 -24.46
N ARG A 1082 8.96 -3.95 -25.75
CA ARG A 1082 8.35 -5.14 -26.37
C ARG A 1082 8.85 -6.43 -25.73
N LYS A 1083 10.14 -6.52 -25.42
CA LYS A 1083 10.75 -7.67 -24.74
C LYS A 1083 10.25 -7.82 -23.30
N LEU A 1084 10.18 -6.72 -22.54
CA LEU A 1084 9.61 -6.71 -21.18
C LEU A 1084 8.17 -7.23 -21.17
N LYS A 1085 7.32 -6.75 -22.10
CA LYS A 1085 5.95 -7.23 -22.27
C LYS A 1085 5.89 -8.72 -22.63
N SER A 1086 6.73 -9.18 -23.55
CA SER A 1086 6.81 -10.59 -23.94
C SER A 1086 7.23 -11.50 -22.78
N VAL A 1087 8.24 -11.10 -21.99
CA VAL A 1087 8.66 -11.84 -20.79
C VAL A 1087 7.53 -11.92 -19.76
N SER A 1088 6.80 -10.82 -19.56
CA SER A 1088 5.64 -10.80 -18.66
C SER A 1088 4.55 -11.77 -19.11
N LEU A 1089 4.14 -11.71 -20.39
CA LEU A 1089 3.08 -12.55 -20.97
C LEU A 1089 3.45 -14.04 -21.05
N SER A 1090 4.73 -14.36 -21.22
CA SER A 1090 5.25 -15.74 -21.21
C SER A 1090 5.51 -16.27 -19.79
N ASN A 1091 5.12 -15.52 -18.76
CA ASN A 1091 5.35 -15.83 -17.35
C ASN A 1091 6.83 -16.06 -16.98
N GLY A 1092 7.75 -15.37 -17.66
CA GLY A 1092 9.16 -15.33 -17.29
C GLY A 1092 9.42 -14.45 -16.07
N ASN A 1093 10.69 -14.42 -15.63
CA ASN A 1093 11.15 -13.58 -14.52
C ASN A 1093 11.28 -12.12 -14.99
N ILE A 1094 10.36 -11.26 -14.53
CA ILE A 1094 10.25 -9.86 -14.94
C ILE A 1094 11.43 -9.04 -14.41
N PHE A 1095 11.85 -9.27 -13.16
CA PHE A 1095 12.95 -8.52 -12.56
C PHE A 1095 14.28 -8.74 -13.31
N GLN A 1096 14.53 -9.95 -13.79
CA GLN A 1096 15.69 -10.24 -14.64
C GLN A 1096 15.69 -9.42 -15.93
N GLU A 1097 14.53 -9.21 -16.57
CA GLU A 1097 14.44 -8.36 -17.76
C GLU A 1097 14.47 -6.86 -17.41
N LEU A 1098 13.95 -6.46 -16.25
CA LEU A 1098 14.04 -5.09 -15.75
C LEU A 1098 15.50 -4.67 -15.55
N MET A 1099 16.38 -5.56 -15.06
CA MET A 1099 17.83 -5.29 -14.94
C MET A 1099 18.47 -4.86 -16.27
N GLU A 1100 17.93 -5.30 -17.41
CA GLU A 1100 18.41 -4.91 -18.74
C GLU A 1100 17.60 -3.74 -19.32
N THR A 1101 16.29 -3.71 -19.13
CA THR A 1101 15.40 -2.67 -19.66
C THR A 1101 15.70 -1.31 -19.02
N SER A 1102 15.92 -1.28 -17.70
CA SER A 1102 16.15 -0.07 -16.91
C SER A 1102 17.43 0.69 -17.29
N LYS A 1103 18.34 0.08 -18.06
CA LYS A 1103 19.55 0.74 -18.56
C LYS A 1103 19.26 1.85 -19.57
N LYS A 1104 18.15 1.76 -20.30
CA LYS A 1104 17.83 2.65 -21.45
C LYS A 1104 16.39 3.17 -21.48
N VAL A 1105 15.54 2.72 -20.57
CA VAL A 1105 14.10 3.04 -20.52
C VAL A 1105 13.78 3.72 -19.18
N SER A 1106 12.96 4.77 -19.20
CA SER A 1106 12.58 5.50 -17.97
C SER A 1106 11.58 4.72 -17.13
N LEU A 1107 11.39 5.19 -15.89
CA LEU A 1107 10.45 4.64 -14.92
C LEU A 1107 9.03 4.59 -15.48
N GLY A 1108 8.50 5.73 -15.95
CA GLY A 1108 7.17 5.83 -16.53
C GLY A 1108 6.96 4.90 -17.72
N GLN A 1109 7.93 4.85 -18.64
CA GLN A 1109 7.87 3.96 -19.80
C GLN A 1109 7.78 2.48 -19.42
N MET A 1110 8.56 2.03 -18.41
CA MET A 1110 8.47 0.66 -17.91
C MET A 1110 7.13 0.39 -17.22
N THR A 1111 6.66 1.32 -16.40
CA THR A 1111 5.38 1.20 -15.67
C THR A 1111 4.20 1.07 -16.62
N HIS A 1112 4.05 1.98 -17.59
CA HIS A 1112 2.95 1.95 -18.56
C HIS A 1112 2.98 0.70 -19.45
N ALA A 1113 4.17 0.25 -19.85
CA ALA A 1113 4.29 -1.01 -20.58
C ALA A 1113 3.85 -2.22 -19.75
N LEU A 1114 4.06 -2.20 -18.43
CA LEU A 1114 3.59 -3.26 -17.53
C LEU A 1114 2.09 -3.13 -17.20
N TYR A 1115 1.48 -1.94 -17.22
CA TYR A 1115 0.02 -1.81 -17.14
C TYR A 1115 -0.69 -2.53 -18.29
N GLU A 1116 -0.10 -2.52 -19.49
CA GLU A 1116 -0.66 -3.21 -20.66
C GLU A 1116 -0.68 -4.73 -20.54
N VAL A 1117 0.13 -5.34 -19.66
CA VAL A 1117 0.31 -6.80 -19.57
C VAL A 1117 0.11 -7.41 -18.17
N GLY A 1118 0.16 -6.60 -17.11
CA GLY A 1118 -0.03 -7.00 -15.72
C GLY A 1118 -1.23 -6.35 -15.03
N GLY A 1119 -1.88 -5.42 -15.73
CA GLY A 1119 -3.05 -4.68 -15.25
C GLY A 1119 -2.70 -3.56 -14.27
N GLN A 1120 -3.44 -2.46 -14.39
CA GLN A 1120 -3.42 -1.37 -13.43
C GLN A 1120 -4.22 -1.75 -12.17
N TYR A 1121 -3.77 -1.28 -11.00
CA TYR A 1121 -4.47 -1.48 -9.74
C TYR A 1121 -5.94 -1.02 -9.83
N ARG A 1122 -6.87 -1.92 -9.49
CA ARG A 1122 -8.29 -1.58 -9.36
C ARG A 1122 -8.57 -1.23 -7.91
N ARG A 1123 -8.95 0.03 -7.68
CA ARG A 1123 -9.26 0.53 -6.34
C ARG A 1123 -10.42 -0.25 -5.74
N SER A 1124 -10.26 -0.63 -4.49
CA SER A 1124 -11.31 -1.21 -3.69
C SER A 1124 -11.94 -0.15 -2.78
N MET A 1125 -13.24 -0.31 -2.47
CA MET A 1125 -13.99 0.59 -1.60
C MET A 1125 -14.49 -0.15 -0.39
#